data_AF-A0A939NVA0-F1
#
_entry.id   AF-A0A939NVA0-F1
#
_cell.length_a   1.000
_cell.length_b   1.000
_cell.length_c   1.000
_cell.angle_alpha   90.00
_cell.angle_beta   90.00
_cell.angle_gamma   90.00
#
_symmetry.space_group_name_H-M   'P 1'
#
loop_
_entity.id
_entity.type
_entity.pdbx_description
1 polymer ?
#
loop_
_entity_poly.entity_id
_entity_poly.type
_entity_poly.pdbx_seq_one_letter_code
_entity_poly.pdbx_strand_id
1 'polypeptide(L)'
;MRMTCTKRDLAKLTASALTAGALLWASGISPAFAQTSDSVQQIVEKIRQSVLDVDKSRTPAERIKAYDRARDQLATLAAAAEGGDGSARTSIANFEADGITPDVVTTGTLSATFASLTDKGADPDARVATRLRIDDLIDALSAPELKVSALADYARQIASDHDAALTLLERAIDVSAQLASADEKNAALNNIAQVGAYVEPKLTSNIINRAVGGMWPARMRGFARYDIALRLLGDKKLGKKDIKDAKFEDISATVKTELKAGRIDEALLLALAVDPESSEHRADVVNEVLSAALKANAVNLFPVFATSLADRSDQEDLIVRIVKNRVDADRLIDATAMTGAMERGPGLAEIDFTLASELSDRGLAKMATQQYDRGTEIVKVLSGDAKEAALIAAIGGATDLKRFDDAQAFADQLTDMQGASNALGNLAKAFADSDDLKKAEALLPKITTLKDREQALSGIGRAQAREGDLDAATKIADEIANDEDKGRVQSEIVRVLARNGKIDDAMGLATSIREPEYRVEALLRLAKEISATDGAEKAEHVVSQAIAYAGGVDEADKRDDLFFDIIDYLSKSNQIELAKKLVSKISDEKLKAKAAGRIASRAALSGDTKNAIAYFESQPAARDEMLKAEVMIAAANDPAYVETAVLATREFHDPMLRVRTFRAIAQAQLRHLDRLGWGIGKGDPSEYKDWLKKVALAAMDEDPAHLSTPVFSDGRMSLRTTSVISAPLAKYGYPDISKTAATTRSMVPLPTPGRISITLGNLSPYESKFMEDLAGGFTGLSHAARAQGLLYPRIIVIQSGVYTLGSLAMQLDSMAGEPLVERDGDIVTLRAPLLVGEKAGLILSGQEASTYRLSATAGAFLAVGGRLYIQDTTVTSWDEALLKPRSSSKDTRGIFRPFIVGWSNSEMYIGGSVLDSLGYAASKSFGLTFSAGPKTIAKAREQLRNPTGIVVENYFHNFEYGFYSYEADDISLIGNEYANNVLYGVDPHDRSQRLLIALNTAHDTMVKHGIIISRGVDASWQIGNMVFHNKGSGLMLDRDSVDNLVYGNLSFRNDQDGLTFFESSCNLAVANAFVDNGRSGVRMRNSWDIGVHDNAIVRNKLEAISGYISDLSLAQDEHKRDLVMDPYVPLTTFTASGNLISANGKGIKAAGVSGLTLAKNEFRNQEGRLLDGDTRPFEGHVLRFNGHQDVAIASTCRPQRPENYECAFREAGFLGENDALFFDSKTSGNCTDARGSVQFESFHGKGDSS
;
A
#
# COMPACT_ATOMS: atom_id res chain seq x y z
N MET A 1 -24.90 -9.60 48.97
CA MET A 1 -25.92 -10.62 49.31
C MET A 1 -26.65 -10.97 48.01
N ARG A 2 -26.15 -11.88 47.16
CA ARG A 2 -26.43 -13.35 47.08
C ARG A 2 -27.94 -13.63 47.20
N MET A 3 -28.67 -14.10 46.18
CA MET A 3 -28.50 -15.27 45.29
C MET A 3 -29.04 -14.95 43.87
N THR A 4 -28.38 -15.11 42.70
CA THR A 4 -27.73 -16.22 41.95
C THR A 4 -28.63 -17.13 41.09
N CYS A 5 -28.19 -17.32 39.82
CA CYS A 5 -28.41 -18.43 38.86
C CYS A 5 -29.67 -18.41 37.96
N THR A 6 -29.62 -18.70 36.64
CA THR A 6 -28.53 -19.20 35.73
C THR A 6 -28.89 -19.02 34.24
N LYS A 7 -27.88 -18.73 33.41
CA LYS A 7 -27.77 -19.03 31.96
C LYS A 7 -27.35 -20.50 31.74
N ARG A 8 -27.72 -21.12 30.61
CA ARG A 8 -27.09 -22.30 29.98
C ARG A 8 -27.84 -22.65 28.69
N ASP A 9 -27.27 -23.10 27.59
CA ASP A 9 -25.94 -23.01 26.96
C ASP A 9 -26.21 -23.49 25.53
N LEU A 10 -25.73 -22.71 24.55
CA LEU A 10 -25.68 -23.13 23.16
C LEU A 10 -24.40 -23.95 22.95
N ALA A 11 -24.52 -24.98 22.12
CA ALA A 11 -23.44 -25.76 21.53
C ALA A 11 -22.75 -26.81 22.41
N LYS A 12 -23.10 -28.08 22.18
CA LYS A 12 -22.10 -29.07 21.78
C LYS A 12 -22.66 -30.01 20.72
N LEU A 13 -21.98 -29.99 19.56
CA LEU A 13 -21.70 -31.10 18.65
C LEU A 13 -22.88 -31.88 18.07
N THR A 14 -22.90 -32.02 16.74
CA THR A 14 -23.13 -33.33 16.10
C THR A 14 -22.82 -33.27 14.61
N ALA A 15 -21.70 -33.86 14.23
CA ALA A 15 -21.55 -34.51 12.95
C ALA A 15 -21.29 -36.00 13.20
N SER A 16 -22.12 -36.82 12.56
CA SER A 16 -21.81 -38.15 12.02
C SER A 16 -21.85 -39.39 12.92
N ALA A 17 -22.90 -40.18 12.65
CA ALA A 17 -22.86 -41.58 12.18
C ALA A 17 -23.33 -42.73 13.12
N LEU A 18 -24.24 -43.52 12.54
CA LEU A 18 -24.43 -44.98 12.65
C LEU A 18 -25.11 -45.59 13.90
N THR A 19 -26.36 -46.05 13.66
CA THR A 19 -26.98 -47.33 14.07
C THR A 19 -26.94 -47.78 15.54
N ALA A 20 -28.13 -48.00 16.14
CA ALA A 20 -28.70 -49.34 16.38
C ALA A 20 -29.75 -49.37 17.52
N GLY A 21 -30.85 -50.09 17.30
CA GLY A 21 -31.35 -51.09 18.26
C GLY A 21 -32.18 -50.62 19.46
N ALA A 22 -33.50 -50.52 19.23
CA ALA A 22 -34.57 -51.26 19.93
C ALA A 22 -34.66 -51.36 21.47
N LEU A 23 -35.93 -51.32 21.91
CA LEU A 23 -36.55 -51.91 23.11
C LEU A 23 -36.48 -51.10 24.43
N LEU A 24 -37.63 -50.53 24.81
CA LEU A 24 -38.43 -51.07 25.92
C LEU A 24 -39.85 -50.45 25.95
N TRP A 25 -40.78 -51.31 26.35
CA TRP A 25 -42.23 -51.25 26.22
C TRP A 25 -42.96 -50.55 27.38
N ALA A 26 -44.25 -50.25 27.11
CA ALA A 26 -45.40 -50.11 28.02
C ALA A 26 -45.43 -48.83 28.90
N SER A 27 -46.53 -48.10 29.08
CA SER A 27 -47.97 -48.22 28.76
C SER A 27 -48.57 -46.83 29.07
N GLY A 28 -49.37 -46.19 28.23
CA GLY A 28 -50.81 -46.45 28.13
C GLY A 28 -51.60 -45.16 27.85
N ILE A 29 -52.62 -45.30 26.99
CA ILE A 29 -53.82 -44.46 26.78
C ILE A 29 -53.69 -43.28 25.79
N SER A 30 -54.22 -43.53 24.58
CA SER A 30 -54.58 -42.55 23.53
C SER A 30 -55.85 -41.74 23.90
N PRO A 31 -56.20 -40.69 23.12
CA PRO A 31 -57.14 -40.97 22.02
C PRO A 31 -56.82 -40.29 20.67
N ALA A 32 -57.02 -41.08 19.62
CA ALA A 32 -57.65 -40.78 18.33
C ALA A 32 -57.38 -39.44 17.62
N PHE A 33 -56.62 -39.51 16.51
CA PHE A 33 -57.18 -39.26 15.18
C PHE A 33 -56.60 -40.30 14.21
N ALA A 34 -57.47 -41.13 13.64
CA ALA A 34 -57.17 -41.92 12.46
C ALA A 34 -57.35 -41.01 11.24
N GLN A 35 -56.25 -40.66 10.58
CA GLN A 35 -56.29 -40.44 9.14
C GLN A 35 -55.86 -41.75 8.49
N THR A 36 -56.78 -42.36 7.76
CA THR A 36 -56.47 -43.40 6.78
C THR A 36 -55.39 -42.84 5.85
N SER A 37 -54.20 -43.43 5.83
CA SER A 37 -53.20 -43.09 4.81
C SER A 37 -53.82 -43.40 3.45
N ASP A 38 -54.05 -42.39 2.62
CA ASP A 38 -54.52 -42.59 1.27
C ASP A 38 -53.60 -43.60 0.56
N SER A 39 -54.18 -44.55 -0.16
CA SER A 39 -53.40 -45.42 -1.03
C SER A 39 -52.71 -44.60 -2.12
N VAL A 40 -51.54 -45.04 -2.60
CA VAL A 40 -50.80 -44.38 -3.70
C VAL A 40 -51.71 -44.02 -4.89
N GLN A 41 -52.64 -44.90 -5.23
CA GLN A 41 -53.57 -44.71 -6.34
C GLN A 41 -54.61 -43.60 -6.09
N GLN A 42 -55.03 -43.38 -4.84
CA GLN A 42 -55.89 -42.25 -4.46
C GLN A 42 -55.11 -40.93 -4.50
N ILE A 43 -53.83 -40.93 -4.13
CA ILE A 43 -52.96 -39.74 -4.23
C ILE A 43 -52.77 -39.35 -5.70
N VAL A 44 -52.52 -40.33 -6.58
CA VAL A 44 -52.42 -40.11 -8.04
C VAL A 44 -53.67 -39.46 -8.61
N GLU A 45 -54.87 -39.97 -8.29
CA GLU A 45 -56.11 -39.39 -8.81
C GLU A 45 -56.34 -37.95 -8.29
N LYS A 46 -56.01 -37.70 -7.02
CA LYS A 46 -56.07 -36.36 -6.43
C LYS A 46 -55.12 -35.37 -7.11
N ILE A 47 -53.90 -35.80 -7.49
CA ILE A 47 -52.95 -34.96 -8.24
C ILE A 47 -53.53 -34.58 -9.60
N ARG A 48 -54.05 -35.56 -10.36
CA ARG A 48 -54.68 -35.31 -11.67
C ARG A 48 -55.86 -34.35 -11.56
N GLN A 49 -56.71 -34.54 -10.56
CA GLN A 49 -57.83 -33.65 -10.32
C GLN A 49 -57.37 -32.22 -9.95
N SER A 50 -56.34 -32.09 -9.11
CA SER A 50 -55.79 -30.77 -8.75
C SER A 50 -55.21 -30.04 -9.96
N VAL A 51 -54.56 -30.75 -10.89
CA VAL A 51 -54.08 -30.18 -12.16
C VAL A 51 -55.25 -29.77 -13.07
N LEU A 52 -56.31 -30.58 -13.17
CA LEU A 52 -57.52 -30.20 -13.92
C LEU A 52 -58.27 -29.02 -13.30
N ASP A 53 -58.21 -28.85 -11.99
CA ASP A 53 -58.81 -27.72 -11.28
C ASP A 53 -58.09 -26.41 -11.59
N VAL A 54 -56.79 -26.44 -11.88
CA VAL A 54 -56.02 -25.26 -12.32
C VAL A 54 -56.59 -24.71 -13.62
N ASP A 55 -56.85 -25.55 -14.61
CA ASP A 55 -57.39 -25.15 -15.92
C ASP A 55 -58.80 -24.52 -15.81
N LYS A 56 -59.58 -24.97 -14.82
CA LYS A 56 -60.93 -24.45 -14.54
C LYS A 56 -60.95 -23.15 -13.72
N SER A 57 -59.82 -22.75 -13.16
CA SER A 57 -59.73 -21.64 -12.20
C SER A 57 -59.80 -20.28 -12.90
N ARG A 58 -60.72 -19.41 -12.48
CA ARG A 58 -60.96 -18.11 -13.12
C ARG A 58 -60.17 -16.97 -12.49
N THR A 59 -59.75 -17.14 -11.23
CA THR A 59 -58.98 -16.13 -10.49
C THR A 59 -57.58 -16.62 -10.11
N PRO A 60 -56.60 -15.71 -9.89
CA PRO A 60 -55.27 -16.08 -9.39
C PRO A 60 -55.33 -16.84 -8.06
N ALA A 61 -56.21 -16.45 -7.13
CA ALA A 61 -56.37 -17.10 -5.83
C ALA A 61 -56.87 -18.55 -5.94
N GLU A 62 -57.81 -18.83 -6.85
CA GLU A 62 -58.27 -20.20 -7.13
C GLU A 62 -57.16 -21.04 -7.75
N ARG A 63 -56.38 -20.47 -8.68
CA ARG A 63 -55.23 -21.14 -9.28
C ARG A 63 -54.16 -21.48 -8.25
N ILE A 64 -53.79 -20.53 -7.39
CA ILE A 64 -52.82 -20.74 -6.30
C ILE A 64 -53.27 -21.92 -5.43
N LYS A 65 -54.55 -21.94 -5.03
CA LYS A 65 -55.10 -22.99 -4.17
C LYS A 65 -55.13 -24.37 -4.86
N ALA A 66 -55.34 -24.41 -6.17
CA ALA A 66 -55.31 -25.65 -6.95
C ALA A 66 -53.87 -26.18 -7.08
N TYR A 67 -52.91 -25.32 -7.39
CA TYR A 67 -51.50 -25.71 -7.45
C TYR A 67 -50.93 -26.11 -6.09
N ASP A 68 -51.25 -25.41 -5.00
CA ASP A 68 -50.82 -25.79 -3.65
C ASP A 68 -51.27 -27.22 -3.29
N ARG A 69 -52.53 -27.56 -3.60
CA ARG A 69 -53.05 -28.92 -3.40
C ARG A 69 -52.28 -29.96 -4.22
N ALA A 70 -52.00 -29.67 -5.49
CA ALA A 70 -51.21 -30.55 -6.35
C ALA A 70 -49.79 -30.76 -5.78
N ARG A 71 -49.17 -29.70 -5.26
CA ARG A 71 -47.81 -29.72 -4.69
C ARG A 71 -47.75 -30.55 -3.40
N ASP A 72 -48.69 -30.34 -2.47
CA ASP A 72 -48.75 -31.10 -1.21
C ASP A 72 -48.97 -32.59 -1.48
N GLN A 73 -49.80 -32.92 -2.48
CA GLN A 73 -50.07 -34.30 -2.88
C GLN A 73 -48.85 -34.95 -3.57
N LEU A 74 -48.14 -34.20 -4.42
CA LEU A 74 -46.87 -34.65 -5.01
C LEU A 74 -45.80 -34.89 -3.94
N ALA A 75 -45.68 -34.01 -2.94
CA ALA A 75 -44.76 -34.20 -1.82
C ALA A 75 -45.09 -35.45 -1.00
N THR A 76 -46.38 -35.70 -0.76
CA THR A 76 -46.86 -36.92 -0.10
C THR A 76 -46.52 -38.18 -0.91
N LEU A 77 -46.67 -38.12 -2.25
CA LEU A 77 -46.31 -39.20 -3.15
C LEU A 77 -44.80 -39.46 -3.18
N ALA A 78 -43.98 -38.40 -3.16
CA ALA A 78 -42.53 -38.48 -3.10
C ALA A 78 -42.04 -39.13 -1.79
N ALA A 79 -42.60 -38.73 -0.64
CA ALA A 79 -42.27 -39.34 0.65
C ALA A 79 -42.58 -40.84 0.70
N ALA A 80 -43.68 -41.28 0.06
CA ALA A 80 -44.02 -42.70 -0.07
C ALA A 80 -43.02 -43.47 -0.96
N ALA A 81 -42.56 -42.85 -2.05
CA ALA A 81 -41.56 -43.42 -2.96
C ALA A 81 -40.16 -43.56 -2.30
N GLU A 82 -39.77 -42.59 -1.48
CA GLU A 82 -38.55 -42.64 -0.66
C GLU A 82 -38.64 -43.72 0.43
N GLY A 83 -39.83 -43.92 1.01
CA GLY A 83 -40.14 -45.00 1.94
C GLY A 83 -40.12 -46.42 1.35
N GLY A 84 -39.83 -46.55 0.05
CA GLY A 84 -39.64 -47.84 -0.64
C GLY A 84 -40.85 -48.36 -1.41
N ASP A 85 -41.94 -47.58 -1.55
CA ASP A 85 -43.12 -47.99 -2.31
C ASP A 85 -42.86 -47.96 -3.83
N GLY A 86 -42.81 -49.15 -4.44
CA GLY A 86 -42.55 -49.31 -5.88
C GLY A 86 -43.68 -48.79 -6.77
N SER A 87 -44.93 -48.74 -6.29
CA SER A 87 -46.05 -48.15 -7.02
C SER A 87 -45.96 -46.62 -7.03
N ALA A 88 -45.53 -46.01 -5.92
CA ALA A 88 -45.31 -44.57 -5.84
C ALA A 88 -44.19 -44.11 -6.80
N ARG A 89 -43.07 -44.84 -6.85
CA ARG A 89 -41.98 -44.58 -7.81
C ARG A 89 -42.44 -44.65 -9.27
N THR A 90 -43.21 -45.69 -9.61
CA THR A 90 -43.77 -45.85 -10.97
C THR A 90 -44.74 -44.72 -11.30
N SER A 91 -45.53 -44.26 -10.32
CA SER A 91 -46.51 -43.20 -10.52
C SER A 91 -45.85 -41.82 -10.67
N ILE A 92 -44.76 -41.55 -9.94
CA ILE A 92 -43.93 -40.36 -10.15
C ILE A 92 -43.36 -40.34 -11.57
N ALA A 93 -42.78 -41.46 -12.03
CA ALA A 93 -42.25 -41.55 -13.40
C ALA A 93 -43.34 -41.33 -14.47
N ASN A 94 -44.56 -41.81 -14.23
CA ASN A 94 -45.70 -41.54 -15.12
C ASN A 94 -46.11 -40.06 -15.10
N PHE A 95 -46.12 -39.42 -13.93
CA PHE A 95 -46.40 -37.99 -13.83
C PHE A 95 -45.32 -37.13 -14.49
N GLU A 96 -44.06 -37.51 -14.35
CA GLU A 96 -42.94 -36.89 -15.06
C GLU A 96 -43.12 -37.03 -16.58
N ALA A 97 -43.53 -38.21 -17.07
CA ALA A 97 -43.85 -38.44 -18.47
C ALA A 97 -45.07 -37.63 -18.95
N ASP A 98 -46.05 -37.40 -18.08
CA ASP A 98 -47.22 -36.54 -18.31
C ASP A 98 -46.89 -35.03 -18.16
N GLY A 99 -45.66 -34.66 -17.81
CA GLY A 99 -45.21 -33.27 -17.60
C GLY A 99 -45.67 -32.64 -16.27
N ILE A 100 -46.17 -33.43 -15.33
CA ILE A 100 -46.65 -33.00 -14.01
C ILE A 100 -45.54 -33.24 -12.99
N THR A 101 -44.59 -32.31 -12.91
CA THR A 101 -43.48 -32.37 -11.96
C THR A 101 -43.65 -31.38 -10.81
N PRO A 102 -42.95 -31.55 -9.68
CA PRO A 102 -42.93 -30.57 -8.60
C PRO A 102 -42.54 -29.16 -9.08
N ASP A 103 -41.57 -29.06 -10.00
CA ASP A 103 -41.10 -27.79 -10.56
C ASP A 103 -42.15 -27.13 -11.47
N VAL A 104 -42.87 -27.91 -12.29
CA VAL A 104 -43.96 -27.39 -13.13
C VAL A 104 -45.11 -26.84 -12.28
N VAL A 105 -45.51 -27.58 -11.25
CA VAL A 105 -46.56 -27.13 -10.31
C VAL A 105 -46.10 -25.90 -9.53
N THR A 106 -44.85 -25.88 -9.06
CA THR A 106 -44.28 -24.74 -8.33
C THR A 106 -44.17 -23.49 -9.20
N THR A 107 -43.72 -23.63 -10.44
CA THR A 107 -43.66 -22.53 -11.42
C THR A 107 -45.07 -22.00 -11.74
N GLY A 108 -46.05 -22.89 -11.83
CA GLY A 108 -47.47 -22.53 -11.96
C GLY A 108 -47.98 -21.70 -10.77
N THR A 109 -47.67 -22.12 -9.54
CA THR A 109 -47.99 -21.35 -8.32
C THR A 109 -47.30 -19.99 -8.32
N LEU A 110 -46.02 -19.96 -8.71
CA LEU A 110 -45.22 -18.74 -8.77
C LEU A 110 -45.82 -17.73 -9.74
N SER A 111 -46.15 -18.15 -10.95
CA SER A 111 -46.79 -17.32 -11.97
C SER A 111 -48.14 -16.75 -11.50
N ALA A 112 -48.97 -17.58 -10.86
CA ALA A 112 -50.24 -17.12 -10.30
C ALA A 112 -50.05 -16.15 -9.12
N THR A 113 -48.99 -16.35 -8.32
CA THR A 113 -48.63 -15.47 -7.21
C THR A 113 -48.08 -14.12 -7.71
N PHE A 114 -47.27 -14.10 -8.77
CA PHE A 114 -46.82 -12.85 -9.41
C PHE A 114 -47.98 -12.02 -9.94
N ALA A 115 -49.01 -12.65 -10.50
CA ALA A 115 -50.21 -11.95 -10.95
C ALA A 115 -50.97 -11.23 -9.81
N SER A 116 -50.69 -11.57 -8.55
CA SER A 116 -51.26 -10.91 -7.37
C SER A 116 -50.44 -9.71 -6.85
N LEU A 117 -49.25 -9.43 -7.43
CA LEU A 117 -48.36 -8.31 -7.05
C LEU A 117 -48.81 -6.93 -7.60
N THR A 118 -50.10 -6.70 -7.86
CA THR A 118 -50.58 -5.41 -8.42
C THR A 118 -50.65 -4.27 -7.39
N ASP A 119 -50.28 -3.06 -7.82
CA ASP A 119 -49.74 -1.93 -7.03
C ASP A 119 -50.71 -1.13 -6.10
N LYS A 120 -50.08 -0.46 -5.11
CA LYS A 120 -50.49 0.62 -4.18
C LYS A 120 -51.57 0.44 -3.10
N GLY A 121 -52.44 -0.56 -3.15
CA GLY A 121 -53.59 -0.66 -2.22
C GLY A 121 -53.50 -1.65 -1.05
N ALA A 122 -52.51 -2.56 -1.05
CA ALA A 122 -52.46 -3.66 -0.09
C ALA A 122 -51.72 -3.30 1.22
N ASP A 123 -52.24 -3.81 2.33
CA ASP A 123 -51.64 -3.80 3.66
C ASP A 123 -50.14 -4.17 3.61
N PRO A 124 -49.22 -3.37 4.23
CA PRO A 124 -47.80 -3.72 4.37
C PRO A 124 -47.53 -5.18 4.75
N ASP A 125 -48.29 -5.74 5.69
CA ASP A 125 -48.06 -7.11 6.18
C ASP A 125 -48.43 -8.17 5.13
N ALA A 126 -49.51 -7.94 4.37
CA ALA A 126 -49.91 -8.82 3.28
C ALA A 126 -48.89 -8.81 2.12
N ARG A 127 -48.25 -7.67 1.86
CA ARG A 127 -47.16 -7.57 0.88
C ARG A 127 -45.93 -8.35 1.34
N VAL A 128 -45.51 -8.20 2.59
CA VAL A 128 -44.39 -8.96 3.15
C VAL A 128 -44.66 -10.47 3.09
N ALA A 129 -45.86 -10.90 3.48
CA ALA A 129 -46.25 -12.31 3.40
C ALA A 129 -46.22 -12.86 1.96
N THR A 130 -46.63 -12.05 0.97
CA THR A 130 -46.58 -12.43 -0.44
C THR A 130 -45.14 -12.52 -0.95
N ARG A 131 -44.26 -11.58 -0.57
CA ARG A 131 -42.84 -11.60 -0.93
C ARG A 131 -42.12 -12.83 -0.34
N LEU A 132 -42.32 -13.10 0.96
CA LEU A 132 -41.76 -14.30 1.62
C LEU A 132 -42.22 -15.60 0.93
N ARG A 133 -43.50 -15.67 0.57
CA ARG A 133 -44.04 -16.83 -0.15
C ARG A 133 -43.39 -17.01 -1.53
N ILE A 134 -43.11 -15.91 -2.24
CA ILE A 134 -42.41 -15.97 -3.53
C ILE A 134 -40.99 -16.50 -3.33
N ASP A 135 -40.26 -16.02 -2.33
CA ASP A 135 -38.91 -16.50 -2.02
C ASP A 135 -38.91 -18.00 -1.70
N ASP A 136 -39.85 -18.48 -0.86
CA ASP A 136 -40.01 -19.90 -0.55
C ASP A 136 -40.29 -20.75 -1.81
N LEU A 137 -41.10 -20.23 -2.73
CA LEU A 137 -41.42 -20.90 -4.00
C LEU A 137 -40.21 -20.95 -4.94
N ILE A 138 -39.40 -19.89 -5.01
CA ILE A 138 -38.16 -19.86 -5.79
C ILE A 138 -37.15 -20.85 -5.22
N ASP A 139 -37.01 -20.92 -3.90
CA ASP A 139 -36.08 -21.83 -3.23
C ASP A 139 -36.47 -23.30 -3.43
N ALA A 140 -37.77 -23.58 -3.51
CA ALA A 140 -38.32 -24.91 -3.72
C ALA A 140 -38.13 -25.47 -5.14
N LEU A 141 -37.81 -24.63 -6.14
CA LEU A 141 -37.47 -25.12 -7.48
C LEU A 141 -36.20 -25.99 -7.42
N SER A 142 -36.14 -27.05 -8.22
CA SER A 142 -34.95 -27.91 -8.29
C SER A 142 -34.03 -27.54 -9.45
N ALA A 143 -34.60 -27.14 -10.59
CA ALA A 143 -33.88 -26.76 -11.80
C ALA A 143 -33.28 -25.33 -11.73
N PRO A 144 -31.97 -25.15 -11.95
CA PRO A 144 -31.32 -23.83 -11.92
C PRO A 144 -31.89 -22.84 -12.95
N GLU A 145 -32.23 -23.30 -14.15
CA GLU A 145 -32.78 -22.50 -15.24
C GLU A 145 -34.15 -21.90 -14.87
N LEU A 146 -34.99 -22.66 -14.16
CA LEU A 146 -36.28 -22.17 -13.67
C LEU A 146 -36.09 -21.15 -12.55
N LYS A 147 -35.11 -21.35 -11.66
CA LYS A 147 -34.75 -20.36 -10.62
C LYS A 147 -34.30 -19.04 -11.22
N VAL A 148 -33.44 -19.08 -12.23
CA VAL A 148 -32.96 -17.88 -12.91
C VAL A 148 -34.13 -17.12 -13.55
N SER A 149 -35.01 -17.81 -14.27
CA SER A 149 -36.20 -17.18 -14.87
C SER A 149 -37.13 -16.59 -13.82
N ALA A 150 -37.39 -17.33 -12.74
CA ALA A 150 -38.25 -16.90 -11.65
C ALA A 150 -37.73 -15.64 -10.95
N LEU A 151 -36.43 -15.58 -10.66
CA LEU A 151 -35.77 -14.41 -10.07
C LEU A 151 -35.83 -13.19 -11.01
N ALA A 152 -35.57 -13.39 -12.30
CA ALA A 152 -35.62 -12.32 -13.30
C ALA A 152 -37.05 -11.78 -13.50
N ASP A 153 -38.06 -12.66 -13.56
CA ASP A 153 -39.46 -12.24 -13.65
C ASP A 153 -39.92 -11.53 -12.37
N TYR A 154 -39.48 -12.00 -11.20
CA TYR A 154 -39.77 -11.33 -9.94
C TYR A 154 -39.18 -9.91 -9.90
N ALA A 155 -37.89 -9.78 -10.27
CA ALA A 155 -37.21 -8.50 -10.36
C ALA A 155 -37.93 -7.52 -11.29
N ARG A 156 -38.42 -8.01 -12.44
CA ARG A 156 -39.22 -7.20 -13.38
C ARG A 156 -40.51 -6.69 -12.74
N GLN A 157 -41.21 -7.50 -11.95
CA GLN A 157 -42.47 -7.10 -11.32
C GLN A 157 -42.29 -6.10 -10.18
N ILE A 158 -41.15 -6.14 -9.49
CA ILE A 158 -40.81 -5.19 -8.43
C ILE A 158 -39.84 -4.10 -8.90
N ALA A 159 -39.74 -3.82 -10.20
CA ALA A 159 -38.79 -2.85 -10.75
C ALA A 159 -38.91 -1.43 -10.16
N SER A 160 -40.06 -1.07 -9.58
CA SER A 160 -40.25 0.18 -8.84
C SER A 160 -39.48 0.23 -7.51
N ASP A 161 -39.13 -0.92 -6.95
CA ASP A 161 -38.26 -1.14 -5.79
C ASP A 161 -36.86 -1.50 -6.32
N HIS A 162 -36.17 -0.48 -6.85
CA HIS A 162 -34.94 -0.62 -7.65
C HIS A 162 -33.87 -1.51 -6.98
N ASP A 163 -33.49 -1.22 -5.74
CA ASP A 163 -32.46 -1.96 -5.00
C ASP A 163 -32.84 -3.44 -4.80
N ALA A 164 -34.11 -3.72 -4.51
CA ALA A 164 -34.62 -5.07 -4.33
C ALA A 164 -34.62 -5.85 -5.65
N ALA A 165 -35.00 -5.19 -6.75
CA ALA A 165 -34.97 -5.79 -8.08
C ALA A 165 -33.54 -6.15 -8.52
N LEU A 166 -32.56 -5.27 -8.29
CA LEU A 166 -31.16 -5.52 -8.63
C LEU A 166 -30.57 -6.68 -7.81
N THR A 167 -30.88 -6.75 -6.50
CA THR A 167 -30.46 -7.87 -5.63
C THR A 167 -30.97 -9.23 -6.15
N LEU A 168 -32.19 -9.29 -6.68
CA LEU A 168 -32.74 -10.50 -7.30
C LEU A 168 -32.00 -10.87 -8.59
N LEU A 169 -31.63 -9.88 -9.41
CA LEU A 169 -30.86 -10.11 -10.64
C LEU A 169 -29.44 -10.58 -10.34
N GLU A 170 -28.78 -10.06 -9.29
CA GLU A 170 -27.50 -10.58 -8.83
C GLU A 170 -27.59 -12.06 -8.44
N ARG A 171 -28.60 -12.40 -7.65
CA ARG A 171 -28.87 -13.78 -7.26
C ARG A 171 -29.14 -14.66 -8.49
N ALA A 172 -29.81 -14.13 -9.51
CA ALA A 172 -30.03 -14.83 -10.77
C ALA A 172 -28.71 -15.08 -11.53
N ILE A 173 -27.79 -14.12 -11.56
CA ILE A 173 -26.45 -14.30 -12.14
C ILE A 173 -25.70 -15.41 -11.40
N ASP A 174 -25.73 -15.42 -10.07
CA ASP A 174 -25.05 -16.44 -9.27
C ASP A 174 -25.60 -17.85 -9.53
N VAL A 175 -26.93 -18.01 -9.64
CA VAL A 175 -27.54 -19.30 -9.97
C VAL A 175 -27.21 -19.71 -11.41
N SER A 176 -27.10 -18.77 -12.35
CA SER A 176 -26.74 -19.07 -13.75
C SER A 176 -25.37 -19.74 -13.89
N ALA A 177 -24.48 -19.59 -12.91
CA ALA A 177 -23.18 -20.27 -12.87
C ALA A 177 -23.31 -21.81 -12.72
N GLN A 178 -24.46 -22.31 -12.27
CA GLN A 178 -24.74 -23.74 -12.10
C GLN A 178 -25.22 -24.41 -13.41
N LEU A 179 -25.52 -23.63 -14.46
CA LEU A 179 -25.97 -24.15 -15.75
C LEU A 179 -24.81 -24.80 -16.51
N ALA A 180 -25.02 -26.03 -16.99
CA ALA A 180 -23.99 -26.81 -17.67
C ALA A 180 -23.88 -26.50 -19.17
N SER A 181 -24.99 -26.21 -19.85
CA SER A 181 -25.01 -25.89 -21.27
C SER A 181 -24.64 -24.42 -21.51
N ALA A 182 -23.74 -24.18 -22.48
CA ALA A 182 -23.39 -22.83 -22.90
C ALA A 182 -24.60 -22.06 -23.45
N ASP A 183 -25.48 -22.74 -24.20
CA ASP A 183 -26.67 -22.11 -24.80
C ASP A 183 -27.68 -21.70 -23.73
N GLU A 184 -27.95 -22.58 -22.76
CA GLU A 184 -28.85 -22.29 -21.63
C GLU A 184 -28.30 -21.15 -20.78
N LYS A 185 -26.99 -21.16 -20.52
CA LYS A 185 -26.32 -20.09 -19.78
C LYS A 185 -26.40 -18.75 -20.50
N ASN A 186 -26.14 -18.72 -21.81
CA ASN A 186 -26.27 -17.51 -22.62
C ASN A 186 -27.70 -16.98 -22.63
N ALA A 187 -28.70 -17.86 -22.78
CA ALA A 187 -30.10 -17.48 -22.76
C ALA A 187 -30.52 -16.91 -21.41
N ALA A 188 -30.10 -17.55 -20.31
CA ALA A 188 -30.35 -17.11 -18.94
C ALA A 188 -29.72 -15.73 -18.66
N LEU A 189 -28.44 -15.57 -19.00
CA LEU A 189 -27.73 -14.29 -18.87
C LEU A 189 -28.36 -13.20 -19.75
N ASN A 190 -28.84 -13.55 -20.95
CA ASN A 190 -29.48 -12.57 -21.82
C ASN A 190 -30.78 -12.11 -21.19
N ASN A 191 -31.63 -13.03 -20.70
CA ASN A 191 -32.85 -12.66 -19.98
C ASN A 191 -32.56 -11.73 -18.79
N ILE A 192 -31.53 -12.04 -17.98
CA ILE A 192 -31.09 -11.18 -16.88
C ILE A 192 -30.69 -9.79 -17.40
N ALA A 193 -29.86 -9.70 -18.43
CA ALA A 193 -29.42 -8.43 -19.01
C ALA A 193 -30.61 -7.61 -19.57
N GLN A 194 -31.58 -8.29 -20.21
CA GLN A 194 -32.78 -7.67 -20.72
C GLN A 194 -33.66 -7.12 -19.58
N VAL A 195 -33.86 -7.86 -18.48
CA VAL A 195 -34.57 -7.37 -17.30
C VAL A 195 -33.78 -6.24 -16.63
N GLY A 196 -32.46 -6.35 -16.55
CA GLY A 196 -31.58 -5.30 -16.04
C GLY A 196 -31.80 -3.98 -16.78
N ALA A 197 -31.87 -4.01 -18.12
CA ALA A 197 -32.17 -2.82 -18.92
C ALA A 197 -33.56 -2.22 -18.69
N TYR A 198 -34.49 -2.98 -18.10
CA TYR A 198 -35.81 -2.50 -17.70
C TYR A 198 -35.78 -1.89 -16.28
N VAL A 199 -35.07 -2.52 -15.34
CA VAL A 199 -34.93 -2.07 -13.94
C VAL A 199 -34.02 -0.84 -13.84
N GLU A 200 -32.93 -0.84 -14.60
CA GLU A 200 -31.95 0.24 -14.68
C GLU A 200 -31.67 0.53 -16.16
N PRO A 201 -32.39 1.50 -16.77
CA PRO A 201 -32.28 1.79 -18.20
C PRO A 201 -31.02 2.61 -18.52
N LYS A 202 -29.85 2.07 -18.20
CA LYS A 202 -28.52 2.64 -18.45
C LYS A 202 -27.62 1.60 -19.10
N LEU A 203 -26.89 2.00 -20.13
CA LEU A 203 -25.95 1.11 -20.83
C LEU A 203 -24.81 0.62 -19.92
N THR A 204 -24.43 1.44 -18.94
CA THR A 204 -23.35 1.19 -17.97
C THR A 204 -23.82 0.45 -16.72
N SER A 205 -25.06 -0.06 -16.67
CA SER A 205 -25.55 -0.83 -15.54
C SER A 205 -24.62 -2.01 -15.22
N ASN A 206 -24.25 -2.17 -13.95
CA ASN A 206 -23.33 -3.21 -13.50
C ASN A 206 -23.92 -4.60 -13.73
N ILE A 207 -25.22 -4.78 -13.47
CA ILE A 207 -25.95 -6.03 -13.74
C ILE A 207 -25.90 -6.38 -15.22
N ILE A 208 -26.16 -5.42 -16.11
CA ILE A 208 -26.09 -5.62 -17.56
C ILE A 208 -24.68 -6.04 -17.97
N ASN A 209 -23.67 -5.31 -17.51
CA ASN A 209 -22.27 -5.56 -17.86
C ASN A 209 -21.80 -6.94 -17.38
N ARG A 210 -22.15 -7.34 -16.15
CA ARG A 210 -21.84 -8.67 -15.61
C ARG A 210 -22.54 -9.77 -16.39
N ALA A 211 -23.83 -9.60 -16.69
CA ALA A 211 -24.60 -10.59 -17.42
C ALA A 211 -24.07 -10.79 -18.85
N VAL A 212 -23.86 -9.70 -19.60
CA VAL A 212 -23.31 -9.74 -20.96
C VAL A 212 -21.86 -10.25 -20.96
N GLY A 213 -21.03 -9.83 -20.01
CA GLY A 213 -19.65 -10.30 -19.88
C GLY A 213 -19.53 -11.81 -19.65
N GLY A 214 -20.55 -12.44 -19.06
CA GLY A 214 -20.61 -13.89 -18.86
C GLY A 214 -21.00 -14.72 -20.09
N MET A 215 -21.44 -14.09 -21.18
CA MET A 215 -21.88 -14.78 -22.40
C MET A 215 -20.72 -15.09 -23.35
N TRP A 216 -20.77 -16.25 -24.01
CA TRP A 216 -19.75 -16.69 -24.98
C TRP A 216 -20.38 -17.52 -26.11
N PRO A 217 -19.88 -17.45 -27.36
CA PRO A 217 -18.74 -16.66 -27.84
C PRO A 217 -19.08 -15.16 -28.00
N ALA A 218 -18.12 -14.35 -28.46
CA ALA A 218 -18.27 -12.90 -28.68
C ALA A 218 -19.57 -12.51 -29.40
N ARG A 219 -20.00 -13.33 -30.37
CA ARG A 219 -21.27 -13.16 -31.10
C ARG A 219 -22.46 -12.94 -30.17
N MET A 220 -22.62 -13.77 -29.13
CA MET A 220 -23.76 -13.66 -28.21
C MET A 220 -23.79 -12.32 -27.47
N ARG A 221 -22.61 -11.78 -27.13
CA ARG A 221 -22.46 -10.48 -26.47
C ARG A 221 -22.86 -9.32 -27.39
N GLY A 222 -22.38 -9.35 -28.64
CA GLY A 222 -22.68 -8.33 -29.64
C GLY A 222 -24.19 -8.20 -29.92
N PHE A 223 -24.90 -9.33 -30.01
CA PHE A 223 -26.37 -9.35 -30.16
C PHE A 223 -27.09 -8.87 -28.89
N ALA A 224 -26.67 -9.31 -27.69
CA ALA A 224 -27.28 -8.84 -26.45
C ALA A 224 -27.15 -7.32 -26.29
N ARG A 225 -25.99 -6.73 -26.63
CA ARG A 225 -25.77 -5.28 -26.62
C ARG A 225 -26.67 -4.54 -27.62
N TYR A 226 -26.90 -5.13 -28.78
CA TYR A 226 -27.80 -4.55 -29.80
C TYR A 226 -29.24 -4.49 -29.29
N ASP A 227 -29.76 -5.58 -28.72
CA ASP A 227 -31.13 -5.64 -28.17
C ASP A 227 -31.33 -4.63 -27.03
N ILE A 228 -30.33 -4.50 -26.16
CA ILE A 228 -30.33 -3.53 -25.07
C ILE A 228 -30.30 -2.11 -25.63
N ALA A 229 -29.45 -1.83 -26.62
CA ALA A 229 -29.36 -0.51 -27.24
C ALA A 229 -30.69 -0.08 -27.86
N LEU A 230 -31.34 -0.96 -28.62
CA LEU A 230 -32.67 -0.70 -29.19
C LEU A 230 -33.72 -0.45 -28.10
N ARG A 231 -33.70 -1.21 -26.99
CA ARG A 231 -34.63 -0.99 -25.88
C ARG A 231 -34.44 0.38 -25.22
N LEU A 232 -33.20 0.77 -24.94
CA LEU A 232 -32.88 2.04 -24.30
C LEU A 232 -33.17 3.24 -25.21
N LEU A 233 -33.04 3.07 -26.52
CA LEU A 233 -33.46 4.08 -27.50
C LEU A 233 -34.99 4.20 -27.60
N GLY A 234 -35.72 3.12 -27.32
CA GLY A 234 -37.19 3.10 -27.30
C GLY A 234 -37.77 3.57 -28.63
N ASP A 235 -38.75 4.47 -28.58
CA ASP A 235 -39.43 5.02 -29.76
C ASP A 235 -38.67 6.15 -30.47
N LYS A 236 -37.39 6.39 -30.12
CA LYS A 236 -36.57 7.41 -30.81
C LYS A 236 -36.45 7.08 -32.29
N LYS A 237 -36.53 8.12 -33.14
CA LYS A 237 -36.49 8.02 -34.59
C LYS A 237 -35.35 8.84 -35.18
N LEU A 238 -34.75 8.34 -36.25
CA LEU A 238 -33.82 9.08 -37.10
C LEU A 238 -34.59 9.59 -38.33
N GLY A 239 -34.94 10.87 -38.30
CA GLY A 239 -35.86 11.47 -39.28
C GLY A 239 -37.28 10.88 -39.15
N LYS A 240 -37.74 10.15 -40.17
CA LYS A 240 -39.07 9.50 -40.20
C LYS A 240 -39.03 8.00 -39.92
N LYS A 241 -37.85 7.41 -39.72
CA LYS A 241 -37.66 5.97 -39.57
C LYS A 241 -37.37 5.61 -38.12
N ASP A 242 -37.82 4.44 -37.70
CA ASP A 242 -37.38 3.84 -36.45
C ASP A 242 -35.88 3.51 -36.57
N ILE A 243 -35.14 3.56 -35.46
CA ILE A 243 -33.67 3.42 -35.49
C ILE A 243 -33.24 2.08 -36.09
N LYS A 244 -33.98 0.99 -35.81
CA LYS A 244 -33.75 -0.34 -36.39
C LYS A 244 -33.85 -0.39 -37.92
N ASP A 245 -34.56 0.58 -38.53
CA ASP A 245 -34.81 0.65 -39.99
C ASP A 245 -34.00 1.80 -40.66
N ALA A 246 -33.20 2.53 -39.87
CA ALA A 246 -32.35 3.62 -40.34
C ALA A 246 -31.15 3.09 -41.12
N LYS A 247 -30.64 3.89 -42.07
CA LYS A 247 -29.42 3.50 -42.80
C LYS A 247 -28.18 3.75 -41.93
N PHE A 248 -27.11 3.00 -42.17
CA PHE A 248 -25.84 3.17 -41.47
C PHE A 248 -25.33 4.62 -41.54
N GLU A 249 -25.43 5.28 -42.70
CA GLU A 249 -24.95 6.65 -42.87
C GLU A 249 -25.70 7.65 -41.98
N ASP A 250 -27.00 7.43 -41.76
CA ASP A 250 -27.84 8.28 -40.90
C ASP A 250 -27.48 8.08 -39.42
N ILE A 251 -27.21 6.83 -39.00
CA ILE A 251 -26.75 6.51 -37.64
C ILE A 251 -25.35 7.10 -37.42
N SER A 252 -24.40 6.84 -38.33
CA SER A 252 -23.02 7.33 -38.26
C SER A 252 -22.94 8.87 -38.21
N ALA A 253 -23.73 9.57 -39.04
CA ALA A 253 -23.79 11.03 -39.00
C ALA A 253 -24.30 11.57 -37.65
N THR A 254 -25.25 10.86 -37.04
CA THR A 254 -25.80 11.21 -35.73
C THR A 254 -24.78 10.93 -34.62
N VAL A 255 -24.12 9.77 -34.64
CA VAL A 255 -23.00 9.45 -33.73
C VAL A 255 -21.94 10.55 -33.77
N LYS A 256 -21.51 10.98 -34.96
CA LYS A 256 -20.56 12.09 -35.13
C LYS A 256 -21.05 13.40 -34.53
N THR A 257 -22.36 13.64 -34.58
CA THR A 257 -22.98 14.84 -34.00
C THR A 257 -22.96 14.78 -32.47
N GLU A 258 -23.30 13.62 -31.90
CA GLU A 258 -23.25 13.38 -30.44
C GLU A 258 -21.82 13.47 -29.89
N LEU A 259 -20.83 12.88 -30.60
CA LEU A 259 -19.42 12.99 -30.25
C LEU A 259 -18.92 14.44 -30.28
N LYS A 260 -19.30 15.22 -31.29
CA LYS A 260 -18.99 16.67 -31.34
C LYS A 260 -19.61 17.44 -30.19
N ALA A 261 -20.70 16.95 -29.63
CA ALA A 261 -21.37 17.54 -28.47
C ALA A 261 -20.86 17.00 -27.12
N GLY A 262 -19.85 16.11 -27.12
CA GLY A 262 -19.29 15.51 -25.90
C GLY A 262 -20.16 14.42 -25.26
N ARG A 263 -21.23 13.98 -25.93
CA ARG A 263 -22.20 12.99 -25.44
C ARG A 263 -21.80 11.59 -25.87
N ILE A 264 -20.75 11.07 -25.22
CA ILE A 264 -20.11 9.79 -25.59
C ILE A 264 -21.04 8.61 -25.32
N ASP A 265 -21.80 8.64 -24.22
CA ASP A 265 -22.73 7.57 -23.84
C ASP A 265 -23.85 7.43 -24.88
N GLU A 266 -24.44 8.54 -25.31
CA GLU A 266 -25.47 8.57 -26.36
C GLU A 266 -24.89 8.15 -27.72
N ALA A 267 -23.68 8.59 -28.04
CA ALA A 267 -22.97 8.16 -29.25
C ALA A 267 -22.73 6.64 -29.26
N LEU A 268 -22.29 6.06 -28.14
CA LEU A 268 -22.10 4.62 -28.00
C LEU A 268 -23.42 3.88 -28.13
N LEU A 269 -24.48 4.38 -27.50
CA LEU A 269 -25.81 3.79 -27.58
C LEU A 269 -26.32 3.69 -29.03
N LEU A 270 -26.11 4.76 -29.82
CA LEU A 270 -26.44 4.78 -31.25
C LEU A 270 -25.54 3.86 -32.07
N ALA A 271 -24.24 3.80 -31.77
CA ALA A 271 -23.29 2.91 -32.44
C ALA A 271 -23.66 1.42 -32.23
N LEU A 272 -24.08 1.06 -31.01
CA LEU A 272 -24.53 -0.31 -30.69
C LEU A 272 -25.87 -0.69 -31.34
N ALA A 273 -26.63 0.29 -31.84
CA ALA A 273 -27.87 0.06 -32.60
C ALA A 273 -27.62 -0.26 -34.09
N VAL A 274 -26.37 -0.31 -34.54
CA VAL A 274 -26.02 -0.89 -35.85
C VAL A 274 -26.10 -2.42 -35.76
N ASP A 275 -26.77 -3.03 -36.74
CA ASP A 275 -26.97 -4.48 -36.81
C ASP A 275 -25.63 -5.23 -36.65
N PRO A 276 -25.51 -6.16 -35.69
CA PRO A 276 -24.28 -6.93 -35.48
C PRO A 276 -23.86 -7.77 -36.70
N GLU A 277 -24.76 -8.09 -37.63
CA GLU A 277 -24.42 -8.77 -38.88
C GLU A 277 -23.68 -7.84 -39.88
N SER A 278 -23.75 -6.52 -39.69
CA SER A 278 -22.97 -5.54 -40.44
C SER A 278 -21.64 -5.23 -39.74
N SER A 279 -20.79 -6.25 -39.59
CA SER A 279 -19.59 -6.22 -38.74
C SER A 279 -18.67 -5.03 -39.01
N GLU A 280 -18.29 -4.80 -40.27
CA GLU A 280 -17.37 -3.71 -40.68
C GLU A 280 -17.91 -2.33 -40.28
N HIS A 281 -19.15 -2.01 -40.68
CA HIS A 281 -19.79 -0.74 -40.33
C HIS A 281 -19.94 -0.54 -38.82
N ARG A 282 -20.29 -1.61 -38.09
CA ARG A 282 -20.45 -1.54 -36.63
C ARG A 282 -19.08 -1.33 -35.96
N ALA A 283 -18.06 -2.07 -36.38
CA ALA A 283 -16.71 -1.91 -35.88
C ALA A 283 -16.20 -0.49 -36.14
N ASP A 284 -16.39 0.06 -37.34
CA ASP A 284 -15.98 1.42 -37.70
C ASP A 284 -16.58 2.48 -36.74
N VAL A 285 -17.90 2.45 -36.54
CA VAL A 285 -18.56 3.46 -35.70
C VAL A 285 -18.26 3.25 -34.22
N VAL A 286 -18.16 2.01 -33.73
CA VAL A 286 -17.76 1.72 -32.34
C VAL A 286 -16.32 2.16 -32.09
N ASN A 287 -15.42 1.96 -33.05
CA ASN A 287 -14.02 2.40 -32.98
C ASN A 287 -13.90 3.94 -32.95
N GLU A 288 -14.77 4.65 -33.65
CA GLU A 288 -14.83 6.12 -33.61
C GLU A 288 -15.24 6.60 -32.21
N VAL A 289 -16.27 5.99 -31.61
CA VAL A 289 -16.71 6.32 -30.25
C VAL A 289 -15.67 5.91 -29.20
N LEU A 290 -15.01 4.75 -29.34
CA LEU A 290 -13.93 4.33 -28.46
C LEU A 290 -12.80 5.36 -28.46
N SER A 291 -12.43 5.89 -29.62
CA SER A 291 -11.36 6.90 -29.73
C SER A 291 -11.70 8.17 -28.94
N ALA A 292 -12.97 8.59 -28.95
CA ALA A 292 -13.45 9.69 -28.10
C ALA A 292 -13.46 9.31 -26.60
N ALA A 293 -13.88 8.09 -26.26
CA ALA A 293 -13.91 7.59 -24.88
C ALA A 293 -12.51 7.48 -24.26
N LEU A 294 -11.53 6.96 -25.00
CA LEU A 294 -10.13 6.89 -24.54
C LEU A 294 -9.54 8.29 -24.31
N LYS A 295 -9.85 9.24 -25.20
CA LYS A 295 -9.43 10.65 -25.06
C LYS A 295 -10.08 11.33 -23.84
N ALA A 296 -11.34 11.02 -23.56
CA ALA A 296 -12.08 11.54 -22.41
C ALA A 296 -11.81 10.78 -21.11
N ASN A 297 -11.02 9.70 -21.15
CA ASN A 297 -10.81 8.78 -20.04
C ASN A 297 -12.12 8.23 -19.43
N ALA A 298 -13.10 7.89 -20.28
CA ALA A 298 -14.40 7.36 -19.88
C ALA A 298 -14.33 5.86 -19.50
N VAL A 299 -13.64 5.56 -18.40
CA VAL A 299 -13.29 4.18 -17.99
C VAL A 299 -14.52 3.29 -17.74
N ASN A 300 -15.63 3.90 -17.27
CA ASN A 300 -16.91 3.23 -17.07
C ASN A 300 -17.51 2.61 -18.35
N LEU A 301 -17.11 3.09 -19.53
CA LEU A 301 -17.57 2.56 -20.82
C LEU A 301 -16.73 1.39 -21.33
N PHE A 302 -15.50 1.18 -20.84
CA PHE A 302 -14.61 0.14 -21.37
C PHE A 302 -15.19 -1.28 -21.29
N PRO A 303 -15.89 -1.69 -20.21
CA PRO A 303 -16.58 -2.99 -20.17
C PRO A 303 -17.68 -3.14 -21.24
N VAL A 304 -18.31 -2.03 -21.62
CA VAL A 304 -19.31 -2.01 -22.69
C VAL A 304 -18.62 -2.21 -24.04
N PHE A 305 -17.54 -1.48 -24.31
CA PHE A 305 -16.73 -1.67 -25.53
C PHE A 305 -16.19 -3.09 -25.63
N ALA A 306 -15.64 -3.65 -24.56
CA ALA A 306 -15.08 -5.00 -24.51
C ALA A 306 -16.10 -6.12 -24.79
N THR A 307 -17.39 -5.79 -24.91
CA THR A 307 -18.49 -6.73 -25.19
C THR A 307 -19.40 -6.26 -26.33
N SER A 308 -18.94 -5.32 -27.15
CA SER A 308 -19.75 -4.59 -28.12
C SER A 308 -19.80 -5.19 -29.53
N LEU A 309 -18.82 -6.00 -29.92
CA LEU A 309 -18.69 -6.53 -31.28
C LEU A 309 -18.99 -8.03 -31.33
N ALA A 310 -19.60 -8.46 -32.44
CA ALA A 310 -20.02 -9.85 -32.63
C ALA A 310 -18.94 -10.72 -33.28
N ASP A 311 -18.07 -10.12 -34.10
CA ASP A 311 -16.89 -10.78 -34.63
C ASP A 311 -15.80 -10.89 -33.56
N ARG A 312 -15.11 -12.04 -33.51
CA ARG A 312 -14.09 -12.31 -32.50
C ARG A 312 -12.85 -11.45 -32.72
N SER A 313 -12.36 -11.36 -33.96
CA SER A 313 -11.14 -10.64 -34.29
C SER A 313 -11.32 -9.15 -34.00
N ASP A 314 -12.43 -8.57 -34.49
CA ASP A 314 -12.72 -7.15 -34.25
C ASP A 314 -12.85 -6.84 -32.75
N GLN A 315 -13.46 -7.75 -31.97
CA GLN A 315 -13.61 -7.59 -30.53
C GLN A 315 -12.27 -7.68 -29.78
N GLU A 316 -11.39 -8.62 -30.18
CA GLU A 316 -10.04 -8.75 -29.61
C GLU A 316 -9.20 -7.51 -29.94
N ASP A 317 -9.22 -7.01 -31.18
CA ASP A 317 -8.53 -5.78 -31.59
C ASP A 317 -9.01 -4.56 -30.80
N LEU A 318 -10.32 -4.46 -30.56
CA LEU A 318 -10.90 -3.39 -29.74
C LEU A 318 -10.39 -3.44 -28.30
N ILE A 319 -10.28 -4.64 -27.70
CA ILE A 319 -9.75 -4.83 -26.35
C ILE A 319 -8.25 -4.51 -26.30
N VAL A 320 -7.45 -4.97 -27.28
CA VAL A 320 -6.02 -4.65 -27.39
C VAL A 320 -5.78 -3.15 -27.42
N ARG A 321 -6.62 -2.40 -28.15
CA ARG A 321 -6.55 -0.92 -28.18
C ARG A 321 -6.81 -0.29 -26.83
N ILE A 322 -7.76 -0.80 -26.06
CA ILE A 322 -8.02 -0.34 -24.68
C ILE A 322 -6.81 -0.67 -23.81
N VAL A 323 -6.33 -1.92 -23.83
CA VAL A 323 -5.18 -2.39 -23.04
C VAL A 323 -3.96 -1.52 -23.31
N LYS A 324 -3.59 -1.31 -24.58
CA LYS A 324 -2.45 -0.46 -24.97
C LYS A 324 -2.60 0.95 -24.44
N ASN A 325 -3.77 1.56 -24.62
CA ASN A 325 -4.02 2.90 -24.10
C ASN A 325 -3.91 2.97 -22.57
N ARG A 326 -4.31 1.92 -21.84
CA ARG A 326 -4.15 1.84 -20.38
C ARG A 326 -2.70 1.63 -19.95
N VAL A 327 -1.92 0.84 -20.69
CA VAL A 327 -0.47 0.71 -20.48
C VAL A 327 0.22 2.06 -20.67
N ASP A 328 -0.08 2.76 -21.78
CA ASP A 328 0.46 4.09 -22.11
C ASP A 328 0.08 5.15 -21.05
N ALA A 329 -1.10 5.00 -20.43
CA ALA A 329 -1.58 5.88 -19.37
C ALA A 329 -1.09 5.49 -17.96
N ASP A 330 -0.23 4.49 -17.83
CA ASP A 330 0.24 3.93 -16.54
C ASP A 330 -0.92 3.45 -15.64
N ARG A 331 -1.87 2.73 -16.24
CA ARG A 331 -3.07 2.17 -15.60
C ARG A 331 -3.14 0.65 -15.77
N LEU A 332 -2.12 -0.07 -15.28
CA LEU A 332 -2.02 -1.51 -15.51
C LEU A 332 -3.08 -2.35 -14.80
N ILE A 333 -3.67 -1.88 -13.70
CA ILE A 333 -4.81 -2.59 -13.10
C ILE A 333 -6.03 -2.53 -14.04
N ASP A 334 -6.27 -1.39 -14.69
CA ASP A 334 -7.34 -1.30 -15.70
C ASP A 334 -7.03 -2.17 -16.93
N ALA A 335 -5.77 -2.16 -17.37
CA ALA A 335 -5.33 -2.96 -18.51
C ALA A 335 -5.55 -4.46 -18.24
N THR A 336 -5.13 -4.95 -17.07
CA THR A 336 -5.33 -6.36 -16.67
C THR A 336 -6.81 -6.70 -16.52
N ALA A 337 -7.66 -5.78 -16.05
CA ALA A 337 -9.10 -6.03 -15.93
C ALA A 337 -9.78 -6.30 -17.30
N MET A 338 -9.30 -5.69 -18.39
CA MET A 338 -9.87 -5.88 -19.73
C MET A 338 -9.65 -7.28 -20.30
N THR A 339 -8.57 -7.96 -19.86
CA THR A 339 -8.26 -9.32 -20.31
C THR A 339 -9.35 -10.34 -19.95
N GLY A 340 -10.16 -10.07 -18.92
CA GLY A 340 -11.29 -10.93 -18.53
C GLY A 340 -12.40 -11.02 -19.59
N ALA A 341 -12.43 -10.10 -20.56
CA ALA A 341 -13.38 -10.10 -21.66
C ALA A 341 -12.91 -10.89 -22.90
N MET A 342 -11.69 -11.45 -22.88
CA MET A 342 -11.10 -12.18 -24.00
C MET A 342 -11.29 -13.70 -23.88
N GLU A 343 -11.44 -14.37 -25.04
CA GLU A 343 -11.46 -15.84 -25.09
C GLU A 343 -10.07 -16.41 -24.81
N ARG A 344 -10.01 -17.62 -24.25
CA ARG A 344 -8.74 -18.35 -24.13
C ARG A 344 -8.21 -18.66 -25.53
N GLY A 345 -7.03 -18.13 -25.85
CA GLY A 345 -6.43 -18.20 -27.18
C GLY A 345 -5.03 -17.57 -27.19
N PRO A 346 -4.36 -17.57 -28.36
CA PRO A 346 -3.01 -17.00 -28.49
C PRO A 346 -2.97 -15.50 -28.15
N GLY A 347 -3.98 -14.71 -28.55
CA GLY A 347 -4.03 -13.28 -28.25
C GLY A 347 -4.12 -12.96 -26.75
N LEU A 348 -4.86 -13.74 -25.96
CA LEU A 348 -4.89 -13.58 -24.50
C LEU A 348 -3.54 -13.98 -23.87
N ALA A 349 -2.91 -15.07 -24.34
CA ALA A 349 -1.56 -15.43 -23.88
C ALA A 349 -0.54 -14.32 -24.18
N GLU A 350 -0.59 -13.73 -25.37
CA GLU A 350 0.31 -12.64 -25.76
C GLU A 350 0.16 -11.40 -24.87
N ILE A 351 -1.08 -10.96 -24.63
CA ILE A 351 -1.36 -9.84 -23.74
C ILE A 351 -0.94 -10.17 -22.30
N ASP A 352 -1.11 -11.41 -21.84
CA ASP A 352 -0.70 -11.81 -20.50
C ASP A 352 0.82 -11.69 -20.31
N PHE A 353 1.62 -12.15 -21.27
CA PHE A 353 3.08 -11.99 -21.22
C PHE A 353 3.52 -10.53 -21.35
N THR A 354 2.85 -9.76 -22.20
CA THR A 354 3.11 -8.32 -22.36
C THR A 354 2.83 -7.58 -21.05
N LEU A 355 1.65 -7.77 -20.47
CA LEU A 355 1.28 -7.15 -19.20
C LEU A 355 2.16 -7.62 -18.04
N ALA A 356 2.60 -8.88 -18.03
CA ALA A 356 3.53 -9.35 -17.02
C ALA A 356 4.85 -8.57 -17.06
N SER A 357 5.39 -8.32 -18.26
CA SER A 357 6.61 -7.52 -18.47
C SER A 357 6.39 -6.06 -18.06
N GLU A 358 5.31 -5.44 -18.52
CA GLU A 358 4.93 -4.06 -18.16
C GLU A 358 4.73 -3.87 -16.63
N LEU A 359 4.12 -4.85 -15.96
CA LEU A 359 3.95 -4.87 -14.50
C LEU A 359 5.31 -4.98 -13.79
N SER A 360 6.21 -5.82 -14.30
CA SER A 360 7.56 -6.00 -13.75
C SER A 360 8.39 -4.73 -13.87
N ASP A 361 8.33 -4.05 -15.03
CA ASP A 361 9.06 -2.81 -15.27
C ASP A 361 8.64 -1.67 -14.34
N ARG A 362 7.36 -1.65 -13.93
CA ARG A 362 6.85 -0.71 -12.91
C ARG A 362 7.05 -1.21 -11.48
N GLY A 363 7.66 -2.37 -11.26
CA GLY A 363 7.99 -2.91 -9.94
C GLY A 363 6.85 -3.65 -9.23
N LEU A 364 5.78 -4.05 -9.95
CA LEU A 364 4.65 -4.82 -9.43
C LEU A 364 4.91 -6.33 -9.54
N ALA A 365 6.01 -6.78 -8.95
CA ALA A 365 6.56 -8.12 -9.15
C ALA A 365 5.56 -9.27 -8.88
N LYS A 366 4.75 -9.16 -7.82
CA LYS A 366 3.73 -10.16 -7.51
C LYS A 366 2.63 -10.21 -8.57
N MET A 367 2.15 -9.06 -9.06
CA MET A 367 1.18 -9.03 -10.16
C MET A 367 1.78 -9.61 -11.44
N ALA A 368 3.01 -9.23 -11.77
CA ALA A 368 3.73 -9.72 -12.94
C ALA A 368 3.84 -11.25 -12.94
N THR A 369 4.19 -11.83 -11.78
CA THR A 369 4.26 -13.29 -11.61
C THR A 369 2.90 -13.95 -11.84
N GLN A 370 1.83 -13.43 -11.21
CA GLN A 370 0.48 -13.99 -11.37
C GLN A 370 -0.03 -13.89 -12.82
N GLN A 371 0.30 -12.81 -13.51
CA GLN A 371 -0.08 -12.60 -14.91
C GLN A 371 0.70 -13.55 -15.85
N TYR A 372 2.00 -13.71 -15.62
CA TYR A 372 2.85 -14.64 -16.36
C TYR A 372 2.41 -16.10 -16.19
N ASP A 373 2.08 -16.49 -14.96
CA ASP A 373 1.63 -17.84 -14.65
C ASP A 373 0.31 -18.16 -15.39
N ARG A 374 -0.60 -17.19 -15.47
CA ARG A 374 -1.84 -17.31 -16.26
C ARG A 374 -1.57 -17.48 -17.76
N GLY A 375 -0.67 -16.68 -18.33
CA GLY A 375 -0.24 -16.83 -19.73
C GLY A 375 0.35 -18.22 -20.01
N THR A 376 1.16 -18.72 -19.08
CA THR A 376 1.76 -20.08 -19.16
C THR A 376 0.70 -21.18 -19.10
N GLU A 377 -0.35 -21.04 -18.28
CA GLU A 377 -1.47 -21.98 -18.26
C GLU A 377 -2.23 -22.03 -19.60
N ILE A 378 -2.38 -20.88 -20.26
CA ILE A 378 -3.01 -20.81 -21.59
C ILE A 378 -2.15 -21.54 -22.63
N VAL A 379 -0.83 -21.30 -22.67
CA VAL A 379 0.10 -21.98 -23.60
C VAL A 379 -0.01 -23.52 -23.49
N LYS A 380 -0.18 -24.05 -22.27
CA LYS A 380 -0.29 -25.50 -22.03
C LYS A 380 -1.51 -26.15 -22.66
N VAL A 381 -2.61 -25.42 -22.81
CA VAL A 381 -3.88 -25.96 -23.33
C VAL A 381 -4.08 -25.74 -24.82
N LEU A 382 -3.26 -24.89 -25.46
CA LEU A 382 -3.32 -24.63 -26.90
C LEU A 382 -2.63 -25.75 -27.71
N SER A 383 -2.98 -25.84 -29.00
CA SER A 383 -2.37 -26.79 -29.96
C SER A 383 -2.26 -26.19 -31.36
N GLY A 384 -1.42 -26.78 -32.22
CA GLY A 384 -1.19 -26.31 -33.59
C GLY A 384 -0.65 -24.88 -33.66
N ASP A 385 -1.04 -24.14 -34.71
CA ASP A 385 -0.58 -22.77 -34.98
C ASP A 385 -0.86 -21.80 -33.83
N ALA A 386 -1.97 -22.00 -33.11
CA ALA A 386 -2.31 -21.21 -31.93
C ALA A 386 -1.29 -21.42 -30.79
N LYS A 387 -0.74 -22.62 -30.64
CA LYS A 387 0.33 -22.89 -29.68
C LYS A 387 1.64 -22.26 -30.11
N GLU A 388 1.98 -22.32 -31.40
CA GLU A 388 3.21 -21.69 -31.93
C GLU A 388 3.19 -20.17 -31.67
N ALA A 389 2.09 -19.49 -32.00
CA ALA A 389 1.94 -18.06 -31.71
C ALA A 389 2.07 -17.73 -30.21
N ALA A 390 1.44 -18.53 -29.34
CA ALA A 390 1.54 -18.34 -27.90
C ALA A 390 2.95 -18.64 -27.34
N LEU A 391 3.69 -19.59 -27.92
CA LEU A 391 5.09 -19.88 -27.56
C LEU A 391 6.01 -18.72 -27.92
N ILE A 392 5.81 -18.08 -29.08
CA ILE A 392 6.60 -16.89 -29.49
C ILE A 392 6.43 -15.77 -28.45
N ALA A 393 5.19 -15.48 -28.06
CA ALA A 393 4.92 -14.49 -27.01
C ALA A 393 5.49 -14.90 -25.64
N ALA A 394 5.43 -16.19 -25.29
CA ALA A 394 6.00 -16.72 -24.06
C ALA A 394 7.54 -16.57 -24.01
N ILE A 395 8.24 -16.78 -25.13
CA ILE A 395 9.69 -16.56 -25.23
C ILE A 395 10.02 -15.08 -25.01
N GLY A 396 9.29 -14.17 -25.66
CA GLY A 396 9.44 -12.73 -25.47
C GLY A 396 9.27 -12.33 -24.01
N GLY A 397 8.11 -12.62 -23.43
CA GLY A 397 7.81 -12.27 -22.04
C GLY A 397 8.74 -12.93 -21.02
N ALA A 398 9.15 -14.19 -21.23
CA ALA A 398 10.13 -14.84 -20.36
C ALA A 398 11.52 -14.19 -20.47
N THR A 399 11.91 -13.74 -21.67
CA THR A 399 13.17 -13.01 -21.90
C THR A 399 13.17 -11.66 -21.18
N ASP A 400 12.09 -10.89 -21.34
CA ASP A 400 11.93 -9.56 -20.74
C ASP A 400 11.93 -9.65 -19.20
N LEU A 401 11.28 -10.68 -18.65
CA LEU A 401 11.26 -10.96 -17.21
C LEU A 401 12.53 -11.66 -16.69
N LYS A 402 13.54 -11.87 -17.54
CA LYS A 402 14.81 -12.57 -17.20
C LYS A 402 14.61 -14.00 -16.68
N ARG A 403 13.52 -14.67 -17.09
CA ARG A 403 13.21 -16.07 -16.82
C ARG A 403 13.82 -16.97 -17.91
N PHE A 404 15.15 -16.94 -18.03
CA PHE A 404 15.84 -17.52 -19.18
C PHE A 404 15.66 -19.04 -19.33
N ASP A 405 15.50 -19.77 -18.23
CA ASP A 405 15.24 -21.22 -18.28
C ASP A 405 13.86 -21.52 -18.88
N ASP A 406 12.84 -20.72 -18.56
CA ASP A 406 11.51 -20.85 -19.17
C ASP A 406 11.55 -20.44 -20.64
N ALA A 407 12.23 -19.34 -20.98
CA ALA A 407 12.38 -18.87 -22.36
C ALA A 407 13.02 -19.95 -23.24
N GLN A 408 14.07 -20.62 -22.74
CA GLN A 408 14.67 -21.77 -23.42
C GLN A 408 13.69 -22.94 -23.55
N ALA A 409 12.98 -23.30 -22.48
CA ALA A 409 12.02 -24.39 -22.50
C ALA A 409 10.84 -24.15 -23.46
N PHE A 410 10.44 -22.89 -23.69
CA PHE A 410 9.48 -22.53 -24.73
C PHE A 410 10.11 -22.58 -26.12
N ALA A 411 11.33 -22.07 -26.29
CA ALA A 411 12.06 -22.11 -27.55
C ALA A 411 12.34 -23.54 -28.04
N ASP A 412 12.52 -24.49 -27.13
CA ASP A 412 12.72 -25.91 -27.44
C ASP A 412 11.44 -26.61 -27.90
N GLN A 413 10.27 -26.03 -27.65
CA GLN A 413 8.98 -26.54 -28.12
C GLN A 413 8.56 -26.00 -29.49
N LEU A 414 9.22 -24.95 -30.00
CA LEU A 414 8.88 -24.33 -31.27
C LEU A 414 9.14 -25.26 -32.45
N THR A 415 8.23 -25.21 -33.43
CA THR A 415 8.44 -25.86 -34.73
C THR A 415 8.59 -24.85 -35.87
N ASP A 416 8.02 -23.64 -35.75
CA ASP A 416 8.20 -22.55 -36.71
C ASP A 416 9.33 -21.59 -36.32
N MET A 417 10.52 -21.80 -36.91
CA MET A 417 11.69 -20.94 -36.67
C MET A 417 11.62 -19.59 -37.42
N GLN A 418 10.82 -19.50 -38.49
CA GLN A 418 10.73 -18.27 -39.27
C GLN A 418 9.87 -17.25 -38.53
N GLY A 419 8.69 -17.66 -38.05
CA GLY A 419 7.83 -16.81 -37.23
C GLY A 419 8.48 -16.38 -35.91
N ALA A 420 9.36 -17.21 -35.35
CA ALA A 420 10.02 -16.96 -34.07
C ALA A 420 11.36 -16.19 -34.15
N SER A 421 11.84 -15.82 -35.35
CA SER A 421 13.19 -15.25 -35.54
C SER A 421 13.51 -14.08 -34.60
N ASN A 422 12.57 -13.14 -34.43
CA ASN A 422 12.79 -11.96 -33.59
C ASN A 422 12.87 -12.33 -32.10
N ALA A 423 11.95 -13.17 -31.60
CA ALA A 423 11.96 -13.64 -30.21
C ALA A 423 13.24 -14.43 -29.89
N LEU A 424 13.70 -15.28 -30.81
CA LEU A 424 14.96 -16.03 -30.68
C LEU A 424 16.19 -15.10 -30.73
N GLY A 425 16.15 -14.05 -31.56
CA GLY A 425 17.20 -13.02 -31.63
C GLY A 425 17.35 -12.25 -30.32
N ASN A 426 16.23 -11.82 -29.74
CA ASN A 426 16.20 -11.15 -28.44
C ASN A 426 16.68 -12.08 -27.32
N LEU A 427 16.26 -13.35 -27.31
CA LEU A 427 16.73 -14.34 -26.35
C LEU A 427 18.25 -14.59 -26.47
N ALA A 428 18.77 -14.72 -27.68
CA ALA A 428 20.22 -14.88 -27.92
C ALA A 428 21.02 -13.68 -27.41
N LYS A 429 20.54 -12.46 -27.69
CA LYS A 429 21.13 -11.23 -27.16
C LYS A 429 21.09 -11.20 -25.63
N ALA A 430 19.98 -11.59 -25.01
CA ALA A 430 19.85 -11.62 -23.56
C ALA A 430 20.76 -12.67 -22.89
N PHE A 431 20.94 -13.85 -23.50
CA PHE A 431 21.95 -14.81 -23.07
C PHE A 431 23.36 -14.24 -23.17
N ALA A 432 23.70 -13.54 -24.25
CA ALA A 432 25.01 -12.90 -24.38
C ALA A 432 25.22 -11.77 -23.35
N ASP A 433 24.20 -10.95 -23.10
CA ASP A 433 24.26 -9.87 -22.11
C ASP A 433 24.30 -10.40 -20.65
N SER A 434 23.93 -11.65 -20.43
CA SER A 434 24.12 -12.38 -19.16
C SER A 434 25.36 -13.29 -19.14
N ASP A 435 26.24 -13.14 -20.14
CA ASP A 435 27.50 -13.87 -20.32
C ASP A 435 27.32 -15.40 -20.46
N ASP A 436 26.14 -15.89 -20.88
CA ASP A 436 25.91 -17.27 -21.32
C ASP A 436 26.11 -17.40 -22.85
N LEU A 437 27.35 -17.15 -23.28
CA LEU A 437 27.73 -17.15 -24.70
C LEU A 437 27.38 -18.46 -25.42
N LYS A 438 27.49 -19.60 -24.73
CA LYS A 438 27.20 -20.92 -25.31
C LYS A 438 25.73 -21.03 -25.72
N LYS A 439 24.80 -20.60 -24.86
CA LYS A 439 23.37 -20.61 -25.20
C LYS A 439 23.05 -19.56 -26.27
N ALA A 440 23.67 -18.38 -26.20
CA ALA A 440 23.50 -17.33 -27.21
C ALA A 440 23.90 -17.80 -28.62
N GLU A 441 25.09 -18.39 -28.75
CA GLU A 441 25.60 -18.91 -30.02
C GLU A 441 24.76 -20.09 -30.54
N ALA A 442 24.26 -20.94 -29.64
CA ALA A 442 23.41 -22.07 -30.01
C ALA A 442 22.07 -21.66 -30.65
N LEU A 443 21.62 -20.42 -30.43
CA LEU A 443 20.41 -19.87 -31.05
C LEU A 443 20.65 -19.26 -32.43
N LEU A 444 21.88 -18.88 -32.79
CA LEU A 444 22.20 -18.26 -34.08
C LEU A 444 21.74 -19.06 -35.31
N PRO A 445 21.82 -20.41 -35.35
CA PRO A 445 21.29 -21.19 -36.47
C PRO A 445 19.76 -21.15 -36.59
N LYS A 446 19.05 -20.82 -35.51
CA LYS A 446 17.59 -20.73 -35.46
C LYS A 446 17.06 -19.33 -35.82
N ILE A 447 17.93 -18.31 -35.85
CA ILE A 447 17.56 -16.92 -36.20
C ILE A 447 17.72 -16.75 -37.72
N THR A 448 16.59 -16.58 -38.40
CA THR A 448 16.51 -16.63 -39.87
C THR A 448 16.49 -15.25 -40.53
N THR A 449 16.00 -14.22 -39.84
CA THR A 449 16.00 -12.83 -40.33
C THR A 449 17.34 -12.15 -40.07
N LEU A 450 17.91 -11.50 -41.10
CA LEU A 450 19.22 -10.84 -41.02
C LEU A 450 19.29 -9.79 -39.91
N LYS A 451 18.29 -8.91 -39.81
CA LYS A 451 18.23 -7.84 -38.80
C LYS A 451 18.29 -8.40 -37.37
N ASP A 452 17.49 -9.43 -37.07
CA ASP A 452 17.47 -10.07 -35.75
C ASP A 452 18.80 -10.77 -35.44
N ARG A 453 19.42 -11.35 -36.47
CA ARG A 453 20.74 -11.99 -36.37
C ARG A 453 21.84 -10.98 -36.07
N GLU A 454 21.85 -9.82 -36.73
CA GLU A 454 22.80 -8.74 -36.45
C GLU A 454 22.67 -8.20 -35.02
N GLN A 455 21.44 -8.07 -34.51
CA GLN A 455 21.20 -7.69 -33.11
C GLN A 455 21.71 -8.74 -32.11
N ALA A 456 21.50 -10.03 -32.39
CA ALA A 456 22.05 -11.11 -31.58
C ALA A 456 23.59 -11.11 -31.61
N LEU A 457 24.19 -10.95 -32.80
CA LEU A 457 25.64 -10.83 -33.00
C LEU A 457 26.21 -9.62 -32.25
N SER A 458 25.54 -8.47 -32.26
CA SER A 458 25.92 -7.29 -31.47
C SER A 458 26.05 -7.61 -29.97
N GLY A 459 25.09 -8.35 -29.40
CA GLY A 459 25.16 -8.85 -28.03
C GLY A 459 26.35 -9.79 -27.79
N ILE A 460 26.50 -10.80 -28.65
CA ILE A 460 27.57 -11.82 -28.56
C ILE A 460 28.96 -11.19 -28.71
N GLY A 461 29.16 -10.29 -29.67
CA GLY A 461 30.44 -9.61 -29.91
C GLY A 461 30.89 -8.75 -28.73
N ARG A 462 29.96 -8.04 -28.07
CA ARG A 462 30.27 -7.31 -26.82
C ARG A 462 30.66 -8.26 -25.70
N ALA A 463 29.94 -9.37 -25.53
CA ALA A 463 30.24 -10.36 -24.50
C ALA A 463 31.62 -11.00 -24.72
N GLN A 464 31.96 -11.39 -25.96
CA GLN A 464 33.30 -11.89 -26.30
C GLN A 464 34.40 -10.85 -26.04
N ALA A 465 34.16 -9.57 -26.36
CA ALA A 465 35.11 -8.50 -26.02
C ALA A 465 35.35 -8.42 -24.50
N ARG A 466 34.27 -8.51 -23.69
CA ARG A 466 34.36 -8.50 -22.22
C ARG A 466 35.12 -9.71 -21.66
N GLU A 467 34.99 -10.87 -22.26
CA GLU A 467 35.78 -12.07 -21.91
C GLU A 467 37.24 -12.00 -22.35
N GLY A 468 37.59 -11.03 -23.20
CA GLY A 468 38.95 -10.79 -23.68
C GLY A 468 39.26 -11.43 -25.03
N ASP A 469 38.31 -12.11 -25.68
CA ASP A 469 38.45 -12.59 -27.06
C ASP A 469 38.19 -11.46 -28.06
N LEU A 470 39.16 -10.55 -28.16
CA LEU A 470 39.10 -9.39 -29.04
C LEU A 470 39.09 -9.78 -30.52
N ASP A 471 39.70 -10.91 -30.88
CA ASP A 471 39.75 -11.39 -32.26
C ASP A 471 38.36 -11.84 -32.72
N ALA A 472 37.65 -12.59 -31.88
CA ALA A 472 36.31 -13.04 -32.17
C ALA A 472 35.30 -11.87 -32.14
N ALA A 473 35.42 -10.95 -31.18
CA ALA A 473 34.62 -9.72 -31.15
C ALA A 473 34.84 -8.83 -32.39
N THR A 474 36.08 -8.72 -32.88
CA THR A 474 36.39 -7.94 -34.10
C THR A 474 35.78 -8.59 -35.34
N LYS A 475 35.86 -9.92 -35.46
CA LYS A 475 35.19 -10.65 -36.56
C LYS A 475 33.69 -10.40 -36.56
N ILE A 476 33.05 -10.49 -35.39
CA ILE A 476 31.61 -10.20 -35.25
C ILE A 476 31.30 -8.75 -35.65
N ALA A 477 32.09 -7.78 -35.22
CA ALA A 477 31.92 -6.37 -35.62
C ALA A 477 32.06 -6.17 -37.14
N ASP A 478 32.86 -6.99 -37.82
CA ASP A 478 32.99 -6.96 -39.27
C ASP A 478 31.87 -7.68 -40.02
N GLU A 479 31.16 -8.61 -39.36
CA GLU A 479 29.96 -9.25 -39.89
C GLU A 479 28.70 -8.37 -39.80
N ILE A 480 28.66 -7.41 -38.87
CA ILE A 480 27.51 -6.50 -38.67
C ILE A 480 27.56 -5.34 -39.68
N ALA A 481 26.51 -5.18 -40.50
CA ALA A 481 26.40 -4.07 -41.46
C ALA A 481 25.82 -2.79 -40.86
N ASN A 482 24.96 -2.90 -39.83
CA ASN A 482 24.37 -1.75 -39.14
C ASN A 482 25.42 -0.99 -38.31
N ASP A 483 25.66 0.29 -38.61
CA ASP A 483 26.71 1.11 -37.98
C ASP A 483 26.47 1.33 -36.46
N GLU A 484 25.22 1.34 -35.99
CA GLU A 484 24.87 1.47 -34.56
C GLU A 484 25.28 0.22 -33.79
N ASP A 485 24.85 -0.97 -34.24
CA ASP A 485 25.20 -2.24 -33.62
C ASP A 485 26.70 -2.56 -33.74
N LYS A 486 27.33 -2.22 -34.86
CA LYS A 486 28.78 -2.30 -35.03
C LYS A 486 29.50 -1.36 -34.05
N GLY A 487 29.06 -0.11 -33.94
CA GLY A 487 29.62 0.89 -33.04
C GLY A 487 29.58 0.47 -31.57
N ARG A 488 28.51 -0.21 -31.14
CA ARG A 488 28.39 -0.80 -29.80
C ARG A 488 29.48 -1.83 -29.50
N VAL A 489 29.74 -2.75 -30.42
CA VAL A 489 30.81 -3.76 -30.27
C VAL A 489 32.17 -3.08 -30.27
N GLN A 490 32.42 -2.14 -31.20
CA GLN A 490 33.68 -1.42 -31.31
C GLN A 490 34.00 -0.57 -30.06
N SER A 491 33.02 0.14 -29.49
CA SER A 491 33.17 0.90 -28.24
C SER A 491 33.57 0.00 -27.06
N GLU A 492 33.04 -1.22 -27.01
CA GLU A 492 33.40 -2.20 -25.98
C GLU A 492 34.82 -2.74 -26.20
N ILE A 493 35.22 -3.02 -27.45
CA ILE A 493 36.59 -3.39 -27.81
C ILE A 493 37.58 -2.27 -27.41
N VAL A 494 37.26 -1.00 -27.68
CA VAL A 494 38.08 0.16 -27.27
C VAL A 494 38.32 0.15 -25.77
N ARG A 495 37.27 -0.07 -24.97
CA ARG A 495 37.39 -0.13 -23.49
C ARG A 495 38.35 -1.23 -23.06
N VAL A 496 38.26 -2.41 -23.66
CA VAL A 496 39.09 -3.57 -23.29
C VAL A 496 40.54 -3.39 -23.77
N LEU A 497 40.76 -2.83 -24.97
CA LEU A 497 42.10 -2.44 -25.45
C LEU A 497 42.76 -1.44 -24.51
N ALA A 498 42.01 -0.43 -24.05
CA ALA A 498 42.49 0.58 -23.11
C ALA A 498 42.93 -0.04 -21.77
N ARG A 499 42.10 -0.94 -21.21
CA ARG A 499 42.43 -1.70 -19.99
C ARG A 499 43.66 -2.58 -20.13
N ASN A 500 43.89 -3.12 -21.32
CA ASN A 500 45.07 -3.92 -21.63
C ASN A 500 46.31 -3.05 -21.95
N GLY A 501 46.24 -1.73 -21.76
CA GLY A 501 47.34 -0.78 -21.99
C GLY A 501 47.63 -0.48 -23.47
N LYS A 502 46.81 -0.98 -24.40
CA LYS A 502 46.93 -0.76 -25.84
C LYS A 502 46.26 0.56 -26.25
N ILE A 503 46.77 1.66 -25.71
CA ILE A 503 46.13 2.99 -25.82
C ILE A 503 46.06 3.49 -27.27
N ASP A 504 47.11 3.27 -28.07
CA ASP A 504 47.14 3.72 -29.47
C ASP A 504 46.15 2.94 -30.35
N ASP A 505 46.05 1.63 -30.16
CA ASP A 505 45.07 0.78 -30.85
C ASP A 505 43.64 1.18 -30.45
N ALA A 506 43.41 1.43 -29.16
CA ALA A 506 42.13 1.90 -28.64
C ALA A 506 41.74 3.27 -29.23
N MET A 507 42.69 4.20 -29.34
CA MET A 507 42.48 5.51 -29.96
C MET A 507 42.17 5.40 -31.45
N GLY A 508 42.93 4.57 -32.17
CA GLY A 508 42.71 4.31 -33.59
C GLY A 508 41.30 3.75 -33.85
N LEU A 509 40.88 2.77 -33.05
CA LEU A 509 39.54 2.20 -33.17
C LEU A 509 38.46 3.23 -32.78
N ALA A 510 38.59 3.93 -31.65
CA ALA A 510 37.61 4.91 -31.19
C ALA A 510 37.34 6.01 -32.23
N THR A 511 38.41 6.53 -32.86
CA THR A 511 38.29 7.57 -33.90
C THR A 511 37.75 7.06 -35.23
N SER A 512 37.78 5.74 -35.46
CA SER A 512 37.23 5.10 -36.66
C SER A 512 35.73 4.77 -36.58
N ILE A 513 35.13 4.83 -35.38
CA ILE A 513 33.70 4.58 -35.18
C ILE A 513 32.89 5.65 -35.95
N ARG A 514 31.92 5.20 -36.75
CA ARG A 514 31.10 6.06 -37.61
C ARG A 514 30.00 6.77 -36.85
N GLU A 515 29.32 6.06 -35.95
CA GLU A 515 28.20 6.61 -35.18
C GLU A 515 28.72 7.62 -34.13
N PRO A 516 28.29 8.91 -34.17
CA PRO A 516 28.81 9.95 -33.29
C PRO A 516 28.71 9.64 -31.80
N GLU A 517 27.59 9.07 -31.36
CA GLU A 517 27.33 8.70 -29.96
C GLU A 517 28.39 7.70 -29.46
N TYR A 518 28.57 6.58 -30.16
CA TYR A 518 29.54 5.55 -29.77
C TYR A 518 30.99 6.00 -29.94
N ARG A 519 31.27 6.93 -30.86
CA ARG A 519 32.61 7.52 -30.99
C ARG A 519 32.97 8.36 -29.76
N VAL A 520 32.09 9.26 -29.32
CA VAL A 520 32.33 10.07 -28.12
C VAL A 520 32.35 9.19 -26.88
N GLU A 521 31.43 8.22 -26.77
CA GLU A 521 31.43 7.26 -25.66
C GLU A 521 32.76 6.49 -25.58
N ALA A 522 33.26 5.96 -26.71
CA ALA A 522 34.53 5.24 -26.78
C ALA A 522 35.71 6.12 -26.38
N LEU A 523 35.74 7.40 -26.81
CA LEU A 523 36.77 8.36 -26.41
C LEU A 523 36.71 8.69 -24.92
N LEU A 524 35.52 8.89 -24.34
CA LEU A 524 35.35 9.14 -22.90
C LEU A 524 35.71 7.91 -22.05
N ARG A 525 35.34 6.70 -22.52
CA ARG A 525 35.77 5.43 -21.91
C ARG A 525 37.29 5.29 -21.94
N LEU A 526 37.93 5.57 -23.07
CA LEU A 526 39.39 5.57 -23.21
C LEU A 526 40.04 6.58 -22.26
N ALA A 527 39.56 7.83 -22.23
CA ALA A 527 40.07 8.87 -21.34
C ALA A 527 39.99 8.44 -19.87
N LYS A 528 38.87 7.85 -19.44
CA LYS A 528 38.67 7.32 -18.09
C LYS A 528 39.71 6.26 -17.72
N GLU A 529 39.93 5.27 -18.59
CA GLU A 529 40.87 4.18 -18.33
C GLU A 529 42.32 4.70 -18.33
N ILE A 530 42.66 5.68 -19.18
CA ILE A 530 43.97 6.36 -19.15
C ILE A 530 44.17 7.12 -17.83
N SER A 531 43.18 7.90 -17.38
CA SER A 531 43.27 8.65 -16.12
C SER A 531 43.50 7.75 -14.91
N ALA A 532 42.96 6.52 -14.92
CA ALA A 532 43.16 5.55 -13.84
C ALA A 532 44.60 5.00 -13.76
N THR A 533 45.41 5.17 -14.81
CA THR A 533 46.80 4.70 -14.91
C THR A 533 47.84 5.83 -14.83
N ASP A 534 47.47 6.95 -14.19
CA ASP A 534 48.31 8.15 -13.96
C ASP A 534 48.71 8.92 -15.25
N GLY A 535 47.94 8.72 -16.34
CA GLY A 535 48.17 9.34 -17.65
C GLY A 535 47.40 10.66 -17.88
N ALA A 536 47.41 11.59 -16.92
CA ALA A 536 46.54 12.79 -16.93
C ALA A 536 46.60 13.61 -18.24
N GLU A 537 47.80 13.94 -18.75
CA GLU A 537 47.95 14.71 -20.00
C GLU A 537 47.39 13.97 -21.23
N LYS A 538 47.57 12.64 -21.29
CA LYS A 538 47.04 11.83 -22.39
C LYS A 538 45.52 11.77 -22.33
N ALA A 539 44.94 11.65 -21.13
CA ALA A 539 43.49 11.68 -20.94
C ALA A 539 42.90 13.03 -21.35
N GLU A 540 43.53 14.15 -20.98
CA GLU A 540 43.12 15.50 -21.42
C GLU A 540 43.16 15.65 -22.94
N HIS A 541 44.16 15.08 -23.61
CA HIS A 541 44.22 15.05 -25.07
C HIS A 541 43.05 14.26 -25.67
N VAL A 542 42.71 13.10 -25.12
CA VAL A 542 41.55 12.29 -25.58
C VAL A 542 40.23 13.05 -25.38
N VAL A 543 40.05 13.71 -24.24
CA VAL A 543 38.86 14.53 -23.98
C VAL A 543 38.78 15.72 -24.92
N SER A 544 39.91 16.35 -25.25
CA SER A 544 39.97 17.44 -26.22
C SER A 544 39.56 16.97 -27.62
N GLN A 545 39.92 15.75 -28.02
CA GLN A 545 39.46 15.12 -29.26
C GLN A 545 37.94 14.91 -29.25
N ALA A 546 37.37 14.47 -28.12
CA ALA A 546 35.92 14.33 -27.97
C ALA A 546 35.19 15.68 -28.08
N ILE A 547 35.69 16.73 -27.42
CA ILE A 547 35.15 18.11 -27.50
C ILE A 547 35.21 18.63 -28.94
N ALA A 548 36.35 18.45 -29.61
CA ALA A 548 36.52 18.90 -30.99
C ALA A 548 35.59 18.17 -31.96
N TYR A 549 35.43 16.85 -31.79
CA TYR A 549 34.50 16.04 -32.58
C TYR A 549 33.05 16.47 -32.35
N ALA A 550 32.61 16.56 -31.10
CA ALA A 550 31.27 17.01 -30.75
C ALA A 550 30.98 18.39 -31.37
N GLY A 551 31.89 19.35 -31.23
CA GLY A 551 31.75 20.69 -31.82
C GLY A 551 31.69 20.72 -33.36
N GLY A 552 32.12 19.65 -34.04
CA GLY A 552 32.03 19.48 -35.49
C GLY A 552 30.78 18.72 -35.98
N VAL A 553 29.89 18.28 -35.08
CA VAL A 553 28.61 17.65 -35.45
C VAL A 553 27.61 18.73 -35.88
N ASP A 554 27.11 18.60 -37.11
CA ASP A 554 26.21 19.59 -37.73
C ASP A 554 24.82 19.63 -37.07
N GLU A 555 24.30 18.46 -36.69
CA GLU A 555 22.98 18.33 -36.07
C GLU A 555 22.99 18.82 -34.63
N ALA A 556 22.28 19.91 -34.35
CA ALA A 556 22.33 20.62 -33.08
C ALA A 556 21.92 19.76 -31.88
N ASP A 557 20.86 18.97 -32.03
CA ASP A 557 20.33 18.11 -30.94
C ASP A 557 21.38 17.06 -30.54
N LYS A 558 21.94 16.33 -31.52
CA LYS A 558 23.01 15.37 -31.29
C LYS A 558 24.25 16.03 -30.70
N ARG A 559 24.67 17.18 -31.23
CA ARG A 559 25.82 17.92 -30.69
C ARG A 559 25.62 18.28 -29.22
N ASP A 560 24.44 18.73 -28.85
CA ASP A 560 24.12 19.17 -27.49
C ASP A 560 24.10 17.98 -26.52
N ASP A 561 23.58 16.81 -26.94
CA ASP A 561 23.67 15.54 -26.18
C ASP A 561 25.13 15.11 -25.96
N LEU A 562 25.96 15.17 -27.01
CA LEU A 562 27.39 14.85 -26.90
C LEU A 562 28.12 15.81 -25.94
N PHE A 563 27.80 17.11 -25.96
CA PHE A 563 28.36 18.06 -25.00
C PHE A 563 27.88 17.79 -23.58
N PHE A 564 26.63 17.37 -23.39
CA PHE A 564 26.12 16.97 -22.08
C PHE A 564 26.90 15.78 -21.52
N ASP A 565 27.16 14.73 -22.32
CA ASP A 565 27.95 13.57 -21.91
C ASP A 565 29.39 13.93 -21.53
N ILE A 566 30.01 14.81 -22.32
CA ILE A 566 31.35 15.34 -22.01
C ILE A 566 31.33 16.13 -20.69
N ILE A 567 30.32 16.99 -20.47
CA ILE A 567 30.18 17.75 -19.21
C ILE A 567 29.98 16.84 -18.01
N ASP A 568 29.16 15.79 -18.13
CA ASP A 568 28.95 14.82 -17.06
C ASP A 568 30.25 14.07 -16.72
N TYR A 569 31.02 13.66 -17.74
CA TYR A 569 32.35 13.08 -17.56
C TYR A 569 33.32 14.05 -16.85
N LEU A 570 33.41 15.30 -17.32
CA LEU A 570 34.30 16.32 -16.72
C LEU A 570 33.92 16.62 -15.27
N SER A 571 32.62 16.68 -14.98
CA SER A 571 32.11 16.92 -13.63
C SER A 571 32.45 15.76 -12.69
N LYS A 572 32.33 14.51 -13.17
CA LYS A 572 32.75 13.30 -12.42
C LYS A 572 34.26 13.23 -12.20
N SER A 573 35.04 13.78 -13.13
CA SER A 573 36.50 13.84 -13.07
C SER A 573 37.03 15.08 -12.33
N ASN A 574 36.16 15.81 -11.62
CA ASN A 574 36.46 17.01 -10.86
C ASN A 574 37.03 18.20 -11.68
N GLN A 575 36.80 18.22 -13.00
CA GLN A 575 37.19 19.32 -13.89
C GLN A 575 36.08 20.37 -14.01
N ILE A 576 35.62 20.87 -12.86
CA ILE A 576 34.41 21.69 -12.71
C ILE A 576 34.43 22.97 -13.55
N GLU A 577 35.57 23.68 -13.61
CA GLU A 577 35.65 24.93 -14.37
C GLU A 577 35.62 24.73 -15.89
N LEU A 578 36.17 23.62 -16.39
CA LEU A 578 36.07 23.28 -17.81
C LEU A 578 34.64 22.88 -18.16
N ALA A 579 34.01 22.06 -17.32
CA ALA A 579 32.60 21.70 -17.46
C ALA A 579 31.69 22.95 -17.53
N LYS A 580 31.87 23.91 -16.60
CA LYS A 580 31.14 25.20 -16.60
C LYS A 580 31.28 25.98 -17.91
N LYS A 581 32.49 26.00 -18.51
CA LYS A 581 32.72 26.68 -19.80
C LYS A 581 31.94 26.02 -20.93
N LEU A 582 31.88 24.69 -20.94
CA LEU A 582 31.18 23.91 -21.98
C LEU A 582 29.65 24.02 -21.88
N VAL A 583 29.07 24.36 -20.72
CA VAL A 583 27.61 24.60 -20.62
C VAL A 583 27.12 25.63 -21.65
N SER A 584 27.94 26.64 -21.97
CA SER A 584 27.62 27.65 -22.99
C SER A 584 27.59 27.12 -24.43
N LYS A 585 28.06 25.89 -24.66
CA LYS A 585 28.06 25.21 -25.98
C LYS A 585 26.78 24.42 -26.23
N ILE A 586 26.00 24.14 -25.19
CA ILE A 586 24.67 23.54 -25.30
C ILE A 586 23.67 24.66 -25.66
N SER A 587 22.90 24.45 -26.73
CA SER A 587 21.86 25.35 -27.20
C SER A 587 20.50 25.03 -26.57
N ASP A 588 20.20 23.75 -26.33
CA ASP A 588 19.00 23.31 -25.62
C ASP A 588 19.01 23.74 -24.15
N GLU A 589 18.04 24.58 -23.76
CA GLU A 589 17.98 25.15 -22.42
C GLU A 589 17.66 24.11 -21.32
N LYS A 590 16.99 22.99 -21.64
CA LYS A 590 16.71 21.92 -20.66
C LYS A 590 17.98 21.12 -20.37
N LEU A 591 18.72 20.72 -21.40
CA LEU A 591 20.01 20.03 -21.27
C LEU A 591 21.05 20.92 -20.59
N LYS A 592 21.04 22.21 -20.89
CA LYS A 592 21.89 23.20 -20.22
C LYS A 592 21.57 23.33 -18.73
N ALA A 593 20.29 23.35 -18.36
CA ALA A 593 19.88 23.32 -16.96
C ALA A 593 20.32 22.03 -16.26
N LYS A 594 20.12 20.88 -16.90
CA LYS A 594 20.56 19.56 -16.41
C LYS A 594 22.08 19.50 -16.22
N ALA A 595 22.85 20.06 -17.16
CA ALA A 595 24.29 20.17 -17.07
C ALA A 595 24.73 21.02 -15.87
N ALA A 596 24.11 22.19 -15.67
CA ALA A 596 24.38 23.05 -14.52
C ALA A 596 24.08 22.36 -13.18
N GLY A 597 22.94 21.66 -13.08
CA GLY A 597 22.59 20.84 -11.91
C GLY A 597 23.63 19.77 -11.63
N ARG A 598 24.04 19.00 -12.65
CA ARG A 598 25.09 17.97 -12.53
C ARG A 598 26.41 18.54 -12.04
N ILE A 599 26.86 19.66 -12.60
CA ILE A 599 28.08 20.35 -12.18
C ILE A 599 27.97 20.75 -10.70
N ALA A 600 26.87 21.38 -10.29
CA ALA A 600 26.67 21.84 -8.92
C ALA A 600 26.65 20.67 -7.93
N SER A 601 25.89 19.60 -8.21
CA SER A 601 25.87 18.41 -7.35
C SER A 601 27.25 17.78 -7.20
N ARG A 602 28.04 17.67 -8.28
CA ARG A 602 29.41 17.13 -8.21
C ARG A 602 30.37 18.04 -7.45
N ALA A 603 30.27 19.36 -7.64
CA ALA A 603 31.06 20.33 -6.89
C ALA A 603 30.74 20.27 -5.38
N ALA A 604 29.48 20.13 -5.00
CA ALA A 604 29.08 19.95 -3.61
C ALA A 604 29.67 18.65 -3.01
N LEU A 605 29.57 17.52 -3.73
CA LEU A 605 30.17 16.26 -3.30
C LEU A 605 31.70 16.30 -3.20
N SER A 606 32.37 17.23 -3.90
CA SER A 606 33.82 17.43 -3.83
C SER A 606 34.29 18.32 -2.67
N GLY A 607 33.36 18.85 -1.86
CA GLY A 607 33.64 19.69 -0.69
C GLY A 607 33.54 21.20 -0.94
N ASP A 608 33.15 21.64 -2.14
CA ASP A 608 32.90 23.05 -2.45
C ASP A 608 31.39 23.38 -2.44
N THR A 609 30.69 22.95 -1.38
CA THR A 609 29.23 23.07 -1.24
C THR A 609 28.74 24.51 -1.36
N LYS A 610 29.48 25.47 -0.79
CA LYS A 610 29.13 26.89 -0.82
C LYS A 610 29.08 27.44 -2.25
N ASN A 611 30.15 27.26 -3.02
CA ASN A 611 30.19 27.78 -4.39
C ASN A 611 29.31 26.95 -5.32
N ALA A 612 29.12 25.65 -5.05
CA ALA A 612 28.19 24.80 -5.79
C ALA A 612 26.75 25.32 -5.72
N ILE A 613 26.23 25.60 -4.51
CA ILE A 613 24.90 26.18 -4.32
C ILE A 613 24.82 27.56 -4.98
N ALA A 614 25.83 28.42 -4.77
CA ALA A 614 25.84 29.76 -5.37
C ALA A 614 25.85 29.72 -6.91
N TYR A 615 26.61 28.79 -7.51
CA TYR A 615 26.61 28.57 -8.95
C TYR A 615 25.24 28.09 -9.42
N PHE A 616 24.65 27.08 -8.77
CA PHE A 616 23.34 26.56 -9.15
C PHE A 616 22.24 27.63 -9.10
N GLU A 617 22.15 28.38 -7.99
CA GLU A 617 21.17 29.46 -7.79
C GLU A 617 21.35 30.63 -8.77
N SER A 618 22.53 30.77 -9.40
CA SER A 618 22.75 31.75 -10.47
C SER A 618 22.21 31.32 -11.85
N GLN A 619 21.86 30.05 -12.01
CA GLN A 619 21.39 29.48 -13.28
C GLN A 619 19.86 29.42 -13.34
N PRO A 620 19.23 29.47 -14.54
CA PRO A 620 17.80 29.21 -14.70
C PRO A 620 17.35 27.85 -14.14
N ALA A 621 18.28 26.88 -14.09
CA ALA A 621 18.11 25.54 -13.52
C ALA A 621 17.61 25.54 -12.07
N ALA A 622 17.88 26.60 -11.29
CA ALA A 622 17.43 26.68 -9.90
C ALA A 622 15.91 26.74 -9.71
N ARG A 623 15.16 27.01 -10.79
CA ARG A 623 13.70 26.95 -10.82
C ARG A 623 13.15 25.54 -10.96
N ASP A 624 13.98 24.59 -11.37
CA ASP A 624 13.62 23.18 -11.49
C ASP A 624 13.83 22.49 -10.14
N GLU A 625 12.73 22.07 -9.51
CA GLU A 625 12.77 21.45 -8.19
C GLU A 625 13.53 20.11 -8.21
N MET A 626 13.48 19.34 -9.30
CA MET A 626 14.20 18.06 -9.38
C MET A 626 15.71 18.29 -9.39
N LEU A 627 16.19 19.26 -10.17
CA LEU A 627 17.61 19.61 -10.17
C LEU A 627 18.02 20.22 -8.82
N LYS A 628 17.16 21.05 -8.21
CA LYS A 628 17.42 21.60 -6.88
C LYS A 628 17.51 20.51 -5.83
N ALA A 629 16.64 19.49 -5.89
CA ALA A 629 16.70 18.32 -5.03
C ALA A 629 18.05 17.60 -5.14
N GLU A 630 18.54 17.33 -6.36
CA GLU A 630 19.84 16.68 -6.58
C GLU A 630 20.99 17.48 -5.95
N VAL A 631 20.96 18.82 -6.03
CA VAL A 631 21.98 19.69 -5.44
C VAL A 631 21.87 19.72 -3.91
N MET A 632 20.65 19.79 -3.35
CA MET A 632 20.44 19.80 -1.90
C MET A 632 20.83 18.46 -1.25
N ILE A 633 20.55 17.33 -1.91
CA ILE A 633 21.02 16.01 -1.46
C ILE A 633 22.55 15.95 -1.46
N ALA A 634 23.18 16.46 -2.52
CA ALA A 634 24.64 16.53 -2.59
C ALA A 634 25.22 17.42 -1.48
N ALA A 635 24.64 18.60 -1.26
CA ALA A 635 25.01 19.54 -0.22
C ALA A 635 24.86 18.97 1.20
N ALA A 636 23.86 18.11 1.42
CA ALA A 636 23.66 17.44 2.70
C ALA A 636 24.77 16.43 3.07
N ASN A 637 25.71 16.12 2.16
CA ASN A 637 26.93 15.37 2.53
C ASN A 637 27.99 16.26 3.22
N ASP A 638 27.72 17.56 3.35
CA ASP A 638 28.45 18.45 4.24
C ASP A 638 27.55 18.74 5.47
N PRO A 639 27.93 18.28 6.68
CA PRO A 639 27.15 18.50 7.90
C PRO A 639 26.81 19.97 8.19
N ALA A 640 27.59 20.93 7.69
CA ALA A 640 27.32 22.36 7.86
C ALA A 640 26.12 22.86 7.02
N TYR A 641 25.74 22.12 5.97
CA TYR A 641 24.70 22.51 5.02
C TYR A 641 23.43 21.66 5.10
N VAL A 642 23.37 20.62 5.94
CA VAL A 642 22.19 19.75 6.11
C VAL A 642 20.95 20.56 6.44
N GLU A 643 21.02 21.49 7.39
CA GLU A 643 19.90 22.35 7.75
C GLU A 643 19.43 23.23 6.59
N THR A 644 20.37 23.74 5.79
CA THR A 644 20.05 24.53 4.58
C THR A 644 19.34 23.66 3.55
N ALA A 645 19.82 22.44 3.33
CA ALA A 645 19.21 21.48 2.42
C ALA A 645 17.78 21.09 2.87
N VAL A 646 17.58 20.81 4.16
CA VAL A 646 16.27 20.49 4.74
C VAL A 646 15.29 21.66 4.57
N LEU A 647 15.69 22.88 4.94
CA LEU A 647 14.82 24.04 4.84
C LEU A 647 14.52 24.43 3.38
N ALA A 648 15.47 24.23 2.45
CA ALA A 648 15.21 24.43 1.03
C ALA A 648 14.24 23.38 0.46
N THR A 649 14.37 22.12 0.89
CA THR A 649 13.52 21.00 0.47
C THR A 649 12.07 21.18 0.97
N ARG A 650 11.88 21.72 2.17
CA ARG A 650 10.56 22.05 2.73
C ARG A 650 9.69 22.90 1.81
N GLU A 651 10.31 23.77 1.02
CA GLU A 651 9.62 24.71 0.13
C GLU A 651 9.26 24.12 -1.25
N PHE A 652 9.55 22.84 -1.50
CA PHE A 652 9.18 22.17 -2.76
C PHE A 652 7.66 21.97 -2.87
N HIS A 653 7.12 22.12 -4.08
CA HIS A 653 5.69 21.98 -4.35
C HIS A 653 5.28 20.53 -4.57
N ASP A 654 6.11 19.71 -5.23
CA ASP A 654 5.84 18.27 -5.39
C ASP A 654 6.09 17.52 -4.06
N PRO A 655 5.03 17.01 -3.40
CA PRO A 655 5.18 16.34 -2.11
C PRO A 655 6.00 15.04 -2.21
N MET A 656 5.92 14.31 -3.33
CA MET A 656 6.64 13.04 -3.47
C MET A 656 8.10 13.24 -3.86
N LEU A 657 8.42 14.34 -4.56
CA LEU A 657 9.80 14.80 -4.68
C LEU A 657 10.36 15.19 -3.31
N ARG A 658 9.58 15.90 -2.50
CA ARG A 658 9.98 16.33 -1.16
C ARG A 658 10.27 15.16 -0.23
N VAL A 659 9.37 14.16 -0.16
CA VAL A 659 9.57 12.90 0.58
C VAL A 659 10.89 12.21 0.19
N ARG A 660 11.11 12.01 -1.12
CA ARG A 660 12.34 11.35 -1.63
C ARG A 660 13.60 12.14 -1.28
N THR A 661 13.53 13.47 -1.39
CA THR A 661 14.65 14.37 -1.07
C THR A 661 14.96 14.36 0.42
N PHE A 662 13.95 14.48 1.26
CA PHE A 662 14.11 14.38 2.71
C PHE A 662 14.68 13.02 3.13
N ARG A 663 14.17 11.91 2.60
CA ARG A 663 14.74 10.59 2.88
C ARG A 663 16.23 10.51 2.53
N ALA A 664 16.62 11.02 1.36
CA ALA A 664 18.02 11.02 0.94
C ALA A 664 18.91 11.90 1.83
N ILE A 665 18.41 13.06 2.27
CA ILE A 665 19.10 13.94 3.22
C ILE A 665 19.22 13.25 4.59
N ALA A 666 18.17 12.61 5.08
CA ALA A 666 18.17 11.86 6.34
C ALA A 666 19.20 10.72 6.30
N GLN A 667 19.31 10.01 5.17
CA GLN A 667 20.35 8.99 4.97
C GLN A 667 21.76 9.58 4.96
N ALA A 668 21.98 10.73 4.32
CA ALA A 668 23.26 11.42 4.36
C ALA A 668 23.63 11.82 5.79
N GLN A 669 22.68 12.41 6.52
CA GLN A 669 22.86 12.79 7.91
C GLN A 669 23.15 11.57 8.80
N LEU A 670 22.43 10.47 8.64
CA LEU A 670 22.69 9.23 9.38
C LEU A 670 24.10 8.72 9.13
N ARG A 671 24.61 8.73 7.89
CA ARG A 671 26.00 8.33 7.58
C ARG A 671 27.04 9.19 8.33
N HIS A 672 26.77 10.48 8.51
CA HIS A 672 27.68 11.37 9.26
C HIS A 672 27.62 11.14 10.77
N LEU A 673 26.43 10.83 11.28
CA LEU A 673 26.21 10.58 12.70
C LEU A 673 26.58 9.14 13.12
N ASP A 674 26.56 8.18 12.20
CA ASP A 674 26.83 6.77 12.45
C ASP A 674 28.31 6.50 12.79
N ARG A 675 28.68 6.78 14.05
CA ARG A 675 30.02 6.51 14.57
C ARG A 675 30.27 5.02 14.87
N LEU A 676 29.21 4.20 14.93
CA LEU A 676 29.30 2.77 15.24
C LEU A 676 29.41 1.91 13.98
N GLY A 677 29.19 2.48 12.79
CA GLY A 677 29.26 1.77 11.51
C GLY A 677 28.11 0.80 11.28
N TRP A 678 26.93 1.10 11.84
CA TRP A 678 25.73 0.26 11.69
C TRP A 678 25.05 0.39 10.32
N GLY A 679 25.32 1.46 9.59
CA GLY A 679 24.91 1.67 8.21
C GLY A 679 23.41 1.71 8.01
N ILE A 680 22.86 0.66 7.40
CA ILE A 680 21.42 0.50 7.11
C ILE A 680 20.74 -0.50 8.06
N GLY A 681 21.42 -0.95 9.10
CA GLY A 681 20.90 -2.01 9.97
C GLY A 681 20.81 -3.37 9.27
N LYS A 682 20.37 -4.39 10.00
CA LYS A 682 20.17 -5.76 9.50
C LYS A 682 19.08 -6.48 10.29
N GLY A 683 18.40 -7.42 9.67
CA GLY A 683 17.39 -8.27 10.30
C GLY A 683 16.04 -7.57 10.49
N ASP A 684 15.09 -8.28 11.09
CA ASP A 684 13.72 -7.80 11.33
C ASP A 684 13.48 -7.36 12.78
N PRO A 685 12.51 -6.48 13.04
CA PRO A 685 12.15 -6.04 14.40
C PRO A 685 11.92 -7.19 15.39
N SER A 686 11.38 -8.32 14.94
CA SER A 686 11.10 -9.50 15.76
C SER A 686 12.36 -10.17 16.35
N GLU A 687 13.56 -9.85 15.84
CA GLU A 687 14.84 -10.41 16.29
C GLU A 687 15.47 -9.70 17.50
N TYR A 688 14.85 -8.64 18.03
CA TYR A 688 15.38 -7.81 19.14
C TYR A 688 16.05 -8.61 20.28
N LYS A 689 15.34 -9.62 20.81
CA LYS A 689 15.82 -10.41 21.96
C LYS A 689 17.11 -11.18 21.64
N ASP A 690 17.28 -11.60 20.39
CA ASP A 690 18.45 -12.36 19.97
C ASP A 690 19.68 -11.47 19.81
N TRP A 691 19.50 -10.19 19.46
CA TRP A 691 20.60 -9.21 19.46
C TRP A 691 21.13 -8.97 20.86
N LEU A 692 20.26 -8.81 21.85
CA LEU A 692 20.68 -8.59 23.23
C LEU A 692 21.37 -9.80 23.85
N LYS A 693 20.85 -11.02 23.63
CA LYS A 693 21.48 -12.26 24.14
C LYS A 693 22.90 -12.43 23.62
N LYS A 694 23.14 -12.13 22.34
CA LYS A 694 24.48 -12.20 21.74
C LYS A 694 25.48 -11.26 22.42
N VAL A 695 25.03 -10.08 22.84
CA VAL A 695 25.87 -9.11 23.56
C VAL A 695 26.10 -9.56 25.01
N ALA A 696 25.04 -9.95 25.72
CA ALA A 696 25.11 -10.32 27.13
C ALA A 696 26.09 -11.49 27.41
N LEU A 697 26.11 -12.52 26.54
CA LEU A 697 27.04 -13.65 26.66
C LEU A 697 28.52 -13.25 26.60
N ALA A 698 28.86 -12.11 26.00
CA ALA A 698 30.23 -11.63 25.87
C ALA A 698 30.63 -10.63 26.96
N ALA A 699 29.68 -10.13 27.77
CA ALA A 699 29.92 -9.16 28.85
C ALA A 699 30.23 -9.82 30.21
N MET A 700 29.99 -11.13 30.36
CA MET A 700 30.16 -11.87 31.62
C MET A 700 31.63 -12.16 32.01
N ASP A 701 32.62 -11.69 31.24
CA ASP A 701 34.06 -11.97 31.42
C ASP A 701 34.85 -10.83 32.12
N GLU A 702 34.19 -9.79 32.67
CA GLU A 702 34.86 -8.65 33.33
C GLU A 702 34.54 -8.54 34.84
N ASP A 703 35.56 -8.18 35.63
CA ASP A 703 35.55 -8.16 37.10
C ASP A 703 34.71 -6.98 37.65
N PRO A 704 33.81 -7.18 38.62
CA PRO A 704 32.89 -6.14 39.09
C PRO A 704 33.62 -4.97 39.77
N ALA A 705 33.15 -3.75 39.49
CA ALA A 705 33.76 -2.51 39.94
C ALA A 705 33.89 -2.41 41.48
N HIS A 706 35.12 -2.17 41.97
CA HIS A 706 35.37 -1.81 43.36
C HIS A 706 34.90 -0.37 43.66
N LEU A 707 34.14 -0.20 44.76
CA LEU A 707 33.72 1.11 45.27
C LEU A 707 34.95 1.97 45.65
N SER A 708 35.28 2.97 44.83
CA SER A 708 36.34 3.94 45.12
C SER A 708 35.92 4.91 46.23
N THR A 709 36.89 5.46 46.97
CA THR A 709 36.63 6.48 47.99
C THR A 709 36.10 7.79 47.36
N PRO A 710 35.23 8.55 48.07
CA PRO A 710 34.78 9.87 47.59
C PRO A 710 35.98 10.79 47.36
N VAL A 711 36.06 11.36 46.16
CA VAL A 711 37.06 12.38 45.81
C VAL A 711 36.65 13.73 46.39
N PHE A 712 35.35 14.02 46.41
CA PHE A 712 34.79 15.26 46.94
C PHE A 712 33.33 15.06 47.36
N SER A 713 32.84 15.81 48.34
CA SER A 713 31.43 15.85 48.74
C SER A 713 31.07 17.24 49.27
N ASP A 714 29.86 17.72 48.92
CA ASP A 714 29.26 18.94 49.46
C ASP A 714 28.29 18.66 50.63
N GLY A 715 28.26 17.41 51.13
CA GLY A 715 27.35 16.93 52.17
C GLY A 715 26.01 16.40 51.63
N ARG A 716 25.55 16.87 50.47
CA ARG A 716 24.29 16.42 49.83
C ARG A 716 24.54 15.45 48.68
N MET A 717 25.64 15.61 47.97
CA MET A 717 26.13 14.71 46.93
C MET A 717 27.62 14.40 47.12
N SER A 718 28.10 13.35 46.48
CA SER A 718 29.50 12.94 46.47
C SER A 718 29.97 12.55 45.08
N LEU A 719 31.18 12.97 44.72
CA LEU A 719 31.86 12.60 43.48
C LEU A 719 32.86 11.49 43.77
N ARG A 720 32.84 10.44 42.93
CA ARG A 720 33.75 9.29 42.97
C ARG A 720 34.30 9.04 41.58
N THR A 721 35.51 8.49 41.51
CA THR A 721 36.00 7.92 40.26
C THR A 721 35.34 6.57 40.02
N THR A 722 34.93 6.28 38.80
CA THR A 722 34.40 4.98 38.43
C THR A 722 35.09 4.48 37.18
N SER A 723 34.95 3.19 36.90
CA SER A 723 35.25 2.62 35.59
C SER A 723 33.89 2.38 34.94
N VAL A 724 33.55 3.11 33.87
CA VAL A 724 32.37 2.72 33.10
C VAL A 724 32.72 1.45 32.34
N ILE A 725 32.48 0.30 32.96
CA ILE A 725 32.37 -0.97 32.24
C ILE A 725 31.04 -0.87 31.48
N SER A 726 31.09 -0.36 30.25
CA SER A 726 29.97 -0.50 29.32
C SER A 726 30.35 -1.50 28.24
N ALA A 727 29.50 -2.49 28.02
CA ALA A 727 29.63 -3.37 26.87
C ALA A 727 29.71 -2.50 25.61
N PRO A 728 30.60 -2.80 24.65
CA PRO A 728 30.77 -1.95 23.48
C PRO A 728 29.47 -1.95 22.67
N LEU A 729 28.80 -0.79 22.65
CA LEU A 729 27.57 -0.54 21.88
C LEU A 729 27.72 -1.00 20.43
N ALA A 730 28.92 -0.95 19.84
CA ALA A 730 29.23 -1.46 18.50
C ALA A 730 28.77 -2.91 18.24
N LYS A 731 28.56 -3.75 19.27
CA LYS A 731 28.09 -5.14 19.13
C LYS A 731 26.55 -5.30 19.06
N TYR A 732 25.79 -4.24 19.32
CA TYR A 732 24.34 -4.19 19.11
C TYR A 732 24.00 -3.82 17.65
N GLY A 733 22.72 -3.56 17.35
CA GLY A 733 22.27 -3.11 16.04
C GLY A 733 20.79 -2.72 16.05
N TYR A 734 20.29 -2.38 14.87
CA TYR A 734 18.87 -2.10 14.64
C TYR A 734 18.40 -2.75 13.33
N PRO A 735 17.07 -2.91 13.12
CA PRO A 735 16.53 -3.64 11.98
C PRO A 735 16.80 -2.94 10.64
N ASP A 736 16.65 -3.67 9.54
CA ASP A 736 16.88 -3.14 8.20
C ASP A 736 15.98 -1.93 7.86
N ILE A 737 16.61 -0.77 7.62
CA ILE A 737 15.94 0.50 7.25
C ILE A 737 15.92 0.74 5.73
N SER A 738 16.36 -0.23 4.91
CA SER A 738 16.48 -0.10 3.46
C SER A 738 15.15 -0.20 2.70
N LYS A 739 14.08 -0.67 3.34
CA LYS A 739 12.74 -0.78 2.73
C LYS A 739 12.31 0.57 2.11
N THR A 740 11.73 0.52 0.91
CA THR A 740 11.27 1.68 0.12
C THR A 740 9.85 1.47 -0.39
N ALA A 741 9.25 2.45 -1.06
CA ALA A 741 7.98 2.27 -1.79
C ALA A 741 8.04 1.12 -2.81
N ALA A 742 9.22 0.81 -3.37
CA ALA A 742 9.39 -0.35 -4.24
C ALA A 742 9.17 -1.68 -3.50
N THR A 743 9.53 -1.73 -2.21
CA THR A 743 9.28 -2.91 -1.36
C THR A 743 7.79 -3.21 -1.26
N THR A 744 6.96 -2.22 -0.91
CA THR A 744 5.50 -2.41 -0.82
C THR A 744 4.86 -2.61 -2.19
N ARG A 745 5.34 -1.91 -3.23
CA ARG A 745 4.86 -2.07 -4.61
C ARG A 745 5.00 -3.49 -5.11
N SER A 746 6.13 -4.14 -4.81
CA SER A 746 6.38 -5.52 -5.22
C SER A 746 5.40 -6.54 -4.61
N MET A 747 4.75 -6.17 -3.48
CA MET A 747 3.84 -7.04 -2.72
C MET A 747 2.39 -6.94 -3.18
N VAL A 748 2.03 -5.92 -3.97
CA VAL A 748 0.64 -5.69 -4.39
C VAL A 748 0.17 -6.86 -5.27
N PRO A 749 -0.91 -7.58 -4.90
CA PRO A 749 -1.43 -8.70 -5.70
C PRO A 749 -2.35 -8.22 -6.82
N LEU A 750 -2.57 -9.05 -7.85
CA LEU A 750 -3.65 -8.80 -8.82
C LEU A 750 -5.01 -8.80 -8.10
N PRO A 751 -5.96 -7.94 -8.53
CA PRO A 751 -7.34 -8.06 -8.10
C PRO A 751 -7.88 -9.44 -8.46
N THR A 752 -8.54 -10.10 -7.51
CA THR A 752 -9.13 -11.42 -7.68
C THR A 752 -10.59 -11.37 -7.22
N PRO A 753 -11.54 -11.88 -8.02
CA PRO A 753 -12.94 -11.96 -7.62
C PRO A 753 -13.09 -12.64 -6.26
N GLY A 754 -14.04 -12.16 -5.47
CA GLY A 754 -14.38 -12.75 -4.19
C GLY A 754 -15.84 -12.48 -3.85
N ARG A 755 -16.11 -12.20 -2.58
CA ARG A 755 -17.48 -11.94 -2.11
C ARG A 755 -17.55 -10.58 -1.45
N ILE A 756 -18.49 -9.78 -1.93
CA ILE A 756 -18.86 -8.49 -1.37
C ILE A 756 -20.28 -8.55 -0.84
N SER A 757 -20.59 -7.70 0.14
CA SER A 757 -21.95 -7.59 0.67
C SER A 757 -22.17 -6.20 1.23
N ILE A 758 -23.41 -5.73 1.20
CA ILE A 758 -23.87 -4.56 1.95
C ILE A 758 -24.61 -5.05 3.19
N THR A 759 -24.27 -4.52 4.36
CA THR A 759 -24.95 -4.84 5.62
C THR A 759 -25.12 -3.60 6.49
N LEU A 760 -25.79 -3.71 7.64
CA LEU A 760 -25.93 -2.62 8.60
C LEU A 760 -24.74 -2.58 9.57
N GLY A 761 -24.24 -1.38 9.87
CA GLY A 761 -23.07 -1.17 10.73
C GLY A 761 -23.21 -1.76 12.14
N ASN A 762 -24.42 -1.75 12.70
CA ASN A 762 -24.69 -2.34 14.02
C ASN A 762 -24.61 -3.87 14.05
N LEU A 763 -24.68 -4.54 12.90
CA LEU A 763 -24.52 -5.99 12.79
C LEU A 763 -23.05 -6.40 12.67
N SER A 764 -22.14 -5.46 12.41
CA SER A 764 -20.72 -5.74 12.27
C SER A 764 -20.00 -5.64 13.63
N PRO A 765 -19.42 -6.73 14.14
CA PRO A 765 -18.62 -6.67 15.36
C PRO A 765 -17.34 -5.85 15.21
N TYR A 766 -16.85 -5.62 13.98
CA TYR A 766 -15.70 -4.74 13.71
C TYR A 766 -16.03 -3.26 13.91
N GLU A 767 -17.28 -2.89 13.66
CA GLU A 767 -17.71 -1.49 13.71
C GLU A 767 -18.32 -1.10 15.06
N SER A 768 -18.46 -2.06 15.99
CA SER A 768 -19.10 -1.83 17.29
C SER A 768 -18.45 -0.70 18.09
N LYS A 769 -17.14 -0.50 17.92
CA LYS A 769 -16.41 0.58 18.60
C LYS A 769 -16.91 1.97 18.19
N PHE A 770 -17.36 2.11 16.94
CA PHE A 770 -17.87 3.35 16.38
C PHE A 770 -19.38 3.53 16.60
N MET A 771 -19.98 2.73 17.48
CA MET A 771 -21.36 2.90 17.96
C MET A 771 -21.43 3.43 19.40
N GLU A 772 -20.30 3.49 20.12
CA GLU A 772 -20.24 3.91 21.51
C GLU A 772 -20.37 5.44 21.60
N ASP A 773 -21.56 5.97 21.94
CA ASP A 773 -21.75 7.41 22.17
C ASP A 773 -20.77 7.92 23.24
N LEU A 774 -19.90 8.86 22.87
CA LEU A 774 -18.99 9.52 23.78
C LEU A 774 -19.62 10.82 24.30
N ALA A 775 -19.37 11.16 25.56
CA ALA A 775 -19.87 12.39 26.19
C ALA A 775 -19.45 13.70 25.49
N GLY A 776 -18.47 13.63 24.57
CA GLY A 776 -17.93 14.78 23.82
C GLY A 776 -18.23 14.80 22.32
N GLY A 777 -19.00 13.84 21.76
CA GLY A 777 -19.36 13.89 20.34
C GLY A 777 -19.66 12.56 19.67
N PHE A 778 -20.07 12.70 18.41
CA PHE A 778 -20.54 11.66 17.50
C PHE A 778 -19.41 10.76 17.01
N THR A 779 -19.61 9.45 17.12
CA THR A 779 -18.73 8.43 16.55
C THR A 779 -18.83 8.38 15.02
N GLY A 780 -17.82 7.79 14.37
CA GLY A 780 -17.75 7.73 12.90
C GLY A 780 -19.01 7.20 12.21
N LEU A 781 -19.71 6.21 12.79
CA LEU A 781 -20.92 5.65 12.16
C LEU A 781 -22.14 6.56 12.23
N SER A 782 -22.27 7.40 13.25
CA SER A 782 -23.43 8.29 13.36
C SER A 782 -23.44 9.38 12.28
N HIS A 783 -22.26 9.75 11.75
CA HIS A 783 -22.14 10.63 10.58
C HIS A 783 -22.67 9.95 9.32
N ALA A 784 -22.24 8.71 9.05
CA ALA A 784 -22.76 7.92 7.94
C ALA A 784 -24.26 7.67 8.06
N ALA A 785 -24.77 7.41 9.28
CA ALA A 785 -26.19 7.18 9.54
C ALA A 785 -27.03 8.39 9.13
N ARG A 786 -26.60 9.60 9.54
CA ARG A 786 -27.25 10.86 9.15
C ARG A 786 -27.20 11.12 7.66
N ALA A 787 -26.03 10.92 7.04
CA ALA A 787 -25.87 11.14 5.61
C ALA A 787 -26.78 10.21 4.79
N GLN A 788 -26.96 8.97 5.24
CA GLN A 788 -27.83 7.99 4.59
C GLN A 788 -29.32 8.12 5.00
N GLY A 789 -29.65 8.97 5.98
CA GLY A 789 -31.02 9.09 6.52
C GLY A 789 -31.51 7.85 7.28
N LEU A 790 -30.60 7.06 7.85
CA LEU A 790 -30.89 5.79 8.54
C LEU A 790 -30.55 5.86 10.03
N LEU A 791 -31.16 4.97 10.83
CA LEU A 791 -30.79 4.80 12.25
C LEU A 791 -29.41 4.14 12.41
N TYR A 792 -29.12 3.16 11.56
CA TYR A 792 -27.83 2.50 11.45
C TYR A 792 -27.37 2.59 10.00
N PRO A 793 -26.13 3.03 9.73
CA PRO A 793 -25.66 3.17 8.36
C PRO A 793 -25.49 1.79 7.73
N ARG A 794 -25.71 1.72 6.43
CA ARG A 794 -25.19 0.63 5.60
C ARG A 794 -23.68 0.77 5.45
N ILE A 795 -22.99 -0.35 5.46
CA ILE A 795 -21.55 -0.46 5.25
C ILE A 795 -21.26 -1.45 4.12
N ILE A 796 -20.17 -1.22 3.40
CA ILE A 796 -19.64 -2.15 2.41
C ILE A 796 -18.75 -3.15 3.13
N VAL A 797 -18.89 -4.44 2.86
CA VAL A 797 -18.04 -5.49 3.43
C VAL A 797 -17.43 -6.33 2.32
N ILE A 798 -16.10 -6.31 2.22
CA ILE A 798 -15.34 -7.24 1.39
C ILE A 798 -15.07 -8.48 2.24
N GLN A 799 -15.78 -9.57 1.99
CA GLN A 799 -15.70 -10.78 2.82
C GLN A 799 -14.50 -11.65 2.44
N SER A 800 -14.16 -11.69 1.15
CA SER A 800 -13.05 -12.47 0.59
C SER A 800 -12.65 -11.91 -0.78
N GLY A 801 -11.50 -12.36 -1.31
CA GLY A 801 -10.96 -11.87 -2.58
C GLY A 801 -10.09 -10.63 -2.41
N VAL A 802 -9.67 -10.04 -3.53
CA VAL A 802 -8.82 -8.86 -3.56
C VAL A 802 -9.48 -7.86 -4.49
N TYR A 803 -9.90 -6.75 -3.93
CA TYR A 803 -10.66 -5.73 -4.64
C TYR A 803 -9.88 -4.41 -4.67
N THR A 804 -10.16 -3.61 -5.68
CA THR A 804 -9.90 -2.18 -5.67
C THR A 804 -11.20 -1.41 -5.47
N LEU A 805 -11.15 -0.13 -5.09
CA LEU A 805 -12.38 0.68 -5.02
C LEU A 805 -13.02 0.85 -6.41
N GLY A 806 -12.24 0.98 -7.49
CA GLY A 806 -12.81 1.04 -8.84
C GLY A 806 -13.52 -0.25 -9.24
N SER A 807 -12.98 -1.42 -8.89
CA SER A 807 -13.67 -2.70 -9.12
C SER A 807 -14.97 -2.83 -8.31
N LEU A 808 -15.04 -2.21 -7.13
CA LEU A 808 -16.26 -2.15 -6.33
C LEU A 808 -17.29 -1.20 -6.95
N ALA A 809 -16.88 -0.07 -7.51
CA ALA A 809 -17.79 0.83 -8.24
C ALA A 809 -18.47 0.12 -9.44
N MET A 810 -17.79 -0.86 -10.04
CA MET A 810 -18.32 -1.69 -11.12
C MET A 810 -19.19 -2.87 -10.66
N GLN A 811 -19.24 -3.16 -9.35
CA GLN A 811 -20.00 -4.29 -8.81
C GLN A 811 -21.14 -3.86 -7.89
N LEU A 812 -21.02 -2.71 -7.23
CA LEU A 812 -22.02 -2.18 -6.32
C LEU A 812 -22.95 -1.22 -7.06
N ASP A 813 -24.25 -1.43 -6.92
CA ASP A 813 -25.27 -0.58 -7.51
C ASP A 813 -25.53 0.70 -6.68
N SER A 814 -26.28 1.64 -7.27
CA SER A 814 -26.62 2.92 -6.64
C SER A 814 -27.67 2.78 -5.53
N MET A 815 -27.58 3.62 -4.49
CA MET A 815 -28.52 3.69 -3.38
C MET A 815 -29.37 4.96 -3.50
N ALA A 816 -30.69 4.84 -3.59
CA ALA A 816 -31.60 5.99 -3.80
C ALA A 816 -31.18 6.91 -4.99
N GLY A 817 -30.46 6.35 -5.97
CA GLY A 817 -29.93 7.06 -7.13
C GLY A 817 -28.46 7.52 -7.03
N GLU A 818 -27.81 7.40 -5.87
CA GLU A 818 -26.40 7.81 -5.65
C GLU A 818 -25.47 6.60 -5.40
N PRO A 819 -24.33 6.49 -6.09
CA PRO A 819 -23.41 5.36 -5.94
C PRO A 819 -22.68 5.35 -4.58
N LEU A 820 -22.56 4.17 -3.95
CA LEU A 820 -21.77 4.01 -2.72
C LEU A 820 -20.25 4.14 -2.97
N VAL A 821 -19.82 3.74 -4.15
CA VAL A 821 -18.48 3.96 -4.68
C VAL A 821 -18.65 4.45 -6.11
N GLU A 822 -18.06 5.59 -6.42
CA GLU A 822 -18.13 6.22 -7.73
C GLU A 822 -16.75 6.26 -8.35
N ARG A 823 -16.65 5.98 -9.65
CA ARG A 823 -15.43 6.15 -10.42
C ARG A 823 -15.69 7.11 -11.58
N ASP A 824 -15.05 8.27 -11.51
CA ASP A 824 -15.06 9.29 -12.57
C ASP A 824 -13.64 9.38 -13.15
N GLY A 825 -13.44 8.67 -14.26
CA GLY A 825 -12.14 8.49 -14.89
C GLY A 825 -11.07 7.99 -13.92
N ASP A 826 -10.19 8.90 -13.53
CA ASP A 826 -9.01 8.64 -12.70
C ASP A 826 -9.20 8.96 -11.21
N ILE A 827 -10.43 9.29 -10.82
CA ILE A 827 -10.81 9.62 -9.45
C ILE A 827 -11.85 8.62 -8.97
N VAL A 828 -11.63 8.04 -7.79
CA VAL A 828 -12.58 7.12 -7.15
C VAL A 828 -13.05 7.73 -5.83
N THR A 829 -14.36 7.86 -5.64
CA THR A 829 -14.97 8.44 -4.44
C THR A 829 -15.74 7.38 -3.66
N LEU A 830 -15.35 7.15 -2.40
CA LEU A 830 -16.07 6.29 -1.45
C LEU A 830 -17.06 7.13 -0.63
N ARG A 831 -18.33 6.73 -0.64
CA ARG A 831 -19.44 7.43 0.06
C ARG A 831 -20.09 6.61 1.19
N ALA A 832 -19.43 5.54 1.64
CA ALA A 832 -19.87 4.77 2.79
C ALA A 832 -18.70 4.20 3.59
N PRO A 833 -18.89 3.82 4.87
CA PRO A 833 -17.91 3.01 5.57
C PRO A 833 -17.66 1.69 4.85
N LEU A 834 -16.40 1.28 4.78
CA LEU A 834 -15.98 0.03 4.15
C LEU A 834 -15.15 -0.81 5.11
N LEU A 835 -15.55 -2.07 5.27
CA LEU A 835 -14.85 -3.10 6.05
C LEU A 835 -14.16 -4.10 5.11
N VAL A 836 -12.84 -4.21 5.24
CA VAL A 836 -12.05 -5.29 4.63
C VAL A 836 -12.01 -6.47 5.60
N GLY A 837 -12.70 -7.55 5.28
CA GLY A 837 -12.73 -8.76 6.09
C GLY A 837 -11.37 -9.46 6.18
N GLU A 838 -11.20 -10.34 7.17
CA GLU A 838 -9.93 -11.03 7.47
C GLU A 838 -9.32 -11.81 6.30
N LYS A 839 -10.16 -12.36 5.42
CA LYS A 839 -9.73 -13.12 4.23
C LYS A 839 -9.72 -12.29 2.95
N ALA A 840 -9.86 -10.96 3.09
CA ALA A 840 -9.96 -10.05 1.98
C ALA A 840 -8.74 -9.11 1.88
N GLY A 841 -8.52 -8.59 0.69
CA GLY A 841 -7.59 -7.50 0.40
C GLY A 841 -8.29 -6.33 -0.25
N LEU A 842 -7.86 -5.11 0.09
CA LEU A 842 -8.21 -3.89 -0.62
C LEU A 842 -6.94 -3.24 -1.19
N ILE A 843 -6.97 -2.84 -2.45
CA ILE A 843 -5.90 -2.13 -3.15
C ILE A 843 -6.40 -0.74 -3.52
N LEU A 844 -5.67 0.28 -3.07
CA LEU A 844 -5.75 1.66 -3.56
C LEU A 844 -4.44 1.94 -4.28
N SER A 845 -4.46 2.05 -5.60
CA SER A 845 -3.22 2.10 -6.39
C SER A 845 -3.29 3.14 -7.51
N GLY A 846 -2.17 3.83 -7.72
CA GLY A 846 -1.97 4.74 -8.87
C GLY A 846 -2.17 4.05 -10.21
N GLN A 847 -2.02 2.72 -10.24
CA GLN A 847 -2.25 1.88 -11.42
C GLN A 847 -3.73 1.66 -11.75
N GLU A 848 -4.64 2.09 -10.86
CA GLU A 848 -6.09 2.18 -11.12
C GLU A 848 -6.54 3.64 -11.17
N ALA A 849 -6.18 4.43 -10.16
CA ALA A 849 -6.65 5.81 -10.01
C ALA A 849 -5.57 6.66 -9.34
N SER A 850 -5.38 7.90 -9.81
CA SER A 850 -4.45 8.83 -9.17
C SER A 850 -4.95 9.33 -7.81
N THR A 851 -6.27 9.35 -7.60
CA THR A 851 -6.88 9.90 -6.39
C THR A 851 -8.07 9.07 -5.90
N TYR A 852 -8.00 8.70 -4.62
CA TYR A 852 -9.11 8.15 -3.86
C TYR A 852 -9.63 9.19 -2.86
N ARG A 853 -10.89 9.58 -3.04
CA ARG A 853 -11.62 10.51 -2.16
C ARG A 853 -12.45 9.71 -1.17
N LEU A 854 -12.21 9.92 0.11
CA LEU A 854 -13.09 9.43 1.16
C LEU A 854 -14.07 10.55 1.51
N SER A 855 -15.36 10.36 1.25
CA SER A 855 -16.35 11.42 1.48
C SER A 855 -16.52 11.71 2.97
N ALA A 856 -16.11 12.90 3.36
CA ALA A 856 -16.34 13.44 4.69
C ALA A 856 -17.80 13.90 4.87
N THR A 857 -18.52 14.15 3.78
CA THR A 857 -19.95 14.48 3.75
C THR A 857 -20.80 13.23 4.02
N ALA A 858 -20.43 12.10 3.41
CA ALA A 858 -21.15 10.84 3.51
C ALA A 858 -20.73 9.96 4.70
N GLY A 859 -19.73 10.37 5.47
CA GLY A 859 -19.25 9.62 6.63
C GLY A 859 -18.40 8.40 6.27
N ALA A 860 -17.67 8.45 5.15
CA ALA A 860 -16.81 7.35 4.71
C ALA A 860 -15.57 7.18 5.61
N PHE A 861 -15.16 5.94 5.81
CA PHE A 861 -13.90 5.55 6.45
C PHE A 861 -13.58 4.10 6.09
N LEU A 862 -12.33 3.69 6.33
CA LEU A 862 -11.85 2.32 6.06
C LEU A 862 -11.55 1.58 7.37
N ALA A 863 -12.18 0.43 7.56
CA ALA A 863 -11.85 -0.52 8.62
C ALA A 863 -11.25 -1.78 8.00
N VAL A 864 -10.13 -2.25 8.55
CA VAL A 864 -9.34 -3.34 7.98
C VAL A 864 -9.16 -4.45 9.01
N GLY A 865 -9.73 -5.62 8.75
CA GLY A 865 -9.43 -6.87 9.45
C GLY A 865 -8.56 -7.84 8.64
N GLY A 866 -8.41 -7.61 7.33
CA GLY A 866 -7.55 -8.37 6.40
C GLY A 866 -6.35 -7.55 5.93
N ARG A 867 -6.21 -7.40 4.61
CA ARG A 867 -5.06 -6.70 4.00
C ARG A 867 -5.45 -5.38 3.33
N LEU A 868 -4.64 -4.34 3.53
CA LEU A 868 -4.76 -3.09 2.80
C LEU A 868 -3.44 -2.75 2.11
N TYR A 869 -3.53 -2.42 0.82
CA TYR A 869 -2.42 -1.90 0.01
C TYR A 869 -2.78 -0.48 -0.43
N ILE A 870 -1.91 0.49 -0.13
CA ILE A 870 -1.99 1.85 -0.69
C ILE A 870 -0.67 2.13 -1.38
N GLN A 871 -0.69 2.35 -2.70
CA GLN A 871 0.53 2.39 -3.49
C GLN A 871 0.48 3.47 -4.57
N ASP A 872 1.46 4.37 -4.58
CA ASP A 872 1.67 5.41 -5.61
C ASP A 872 0.40 6.21 -5.97
N THR A 873 -0.41 6.57 -4.98
CA THR A 873 -1.68 7.28 -5.19
C THR A 873 -1.90 8.39 -4.16
N THR A 874 -2.91 9.23 -4.38
CA THR A 874 -3.45 10.13 -3.36
C THR A 874 -4.65 9.51 -2.66
N VAL A 875 -4.70 9.54 -1.32
CA VAL A 875 -5.88 9.23 -0.51
C VAL A 875 -6.22 10.43 0.36
N THR A 876 -7.38 11.04 0.15
CA THR A 876 -7.74 12.29 0.82
C THR A 876 -9.13 12.22 1.43
N SER A 877 -9.34 12.93 2.55
CA SER A 877 -10.71 13.31 2.90
C SER A 877 -11.28 14.23 1.82
N TRP A 878 -12.58 14.20 1.62
CA TRP A 878 -13.22 15.02 0.60
C TRP A 878 -14.53 15.60 1.10
N ASP A 879 -14.63 16.93 1.07
CA ASP A 879 -15.90 17.61 1.24
C ASP A 879 -16.55 17.78 -0.13
N GLU A 880 -17.60 17.00 -0.39
CA GLU A 880 -18.26 17.00 -1.71
C GLU A 880 -18.96 18.32 -2.03
N ALA A 881 -19.42 19.07 -1.01
CA ALA A 881 -20.08 20.34 -1.23
C ALA A 881 -19.08 21.45 -1.55
N LEU A 882 -17.90 21.41 -0.93
CA LEU A 882 -16.84 22.41 -1.12
C LEU A 882 -15.82 22.02 -2.20
N LEU A 883 -15.89 20.79 -2.74
CA LEU A 883 -14.98 20.23 -3.75
C LEU A 883 -13.50 20.36 -3.37
N LYS A 884 -13.17 20.07 -2.10
CA LYS A 884 -11.80 20.14 -1.58
C LYS A 884 -11.56 19.18 -0.40
N PRO A 885 -10.29 18.90 -0.04
CA PRO A 885 -9.98 18.21 1.20
C PRO A 885 -10.50 18.95 2.43
N ARG A 886 -10.93 18.20 3.45
CA ARG A 886 -11.42 18.79 4.71
C ARG A 886 -10.27 18.95 5.70
N SER A 887 -9.53 20.06 5.58
CA SER A 887 -8.46 20.40 6.51
C SER A 887 -8.98 20.70 7.93
N SER A 888 -8.13 20.54 8.94
CA SER A 888 -8.40 20.83 10.35
C SER A 888 -7.26 21.63 11.00
N SER A 889 -7.56 22.14 12.19
CA SER A 889 -6.70 22.96 13.05
C SER A 889 -6.95 22.62 14.51
N LYS A 890 -6.20 23.24 15.43
CA LYS A 890 -6.41 23.10 16.88
C LYS A 890 -7.89 23.26 17.29
N ASP A 891 -8.60 24.23 16.69
CA ASP A 891 -9.97 24.59 17.08
C ASP A 891 -11.04 23.71 16.40
N THR A 892 -10.69 23.06 15.29
CA THR A 892 -11.63 22.28 14.45
C THR A 892 -11.38 20.78 14.50
N ARG A 893 -10.43 20.32 15.31
CA ARG A 893 -10.04 18.90 15.43
C ARG A 893 -11.15 17.95 15.88
N GLY A 894 -12.22 18.45 16.49
CA GLY A 894 -13.39 17.64 16.85
C GLY A 894 -14.34 17.33 15.69
N ILE A 895 -14.17 17.96 14.53
CA ILE A 895 -15.06 17.78 13.36
C ILE A 895 -14.70 16.48 12.63
N PHE A 896 -15.70 15.67 12.30
CA PHE A 896 -15.51 14.41 11.60
C PHE A 896 -14.72 14.58 10.30
N ARG A 897 -13.69 13.73 10.18
CA ARG A 897 -12.93 13.47 8.96
C ARG A 897 -12.79 11.97 8.78
N PRO A 898 -12.84 11.47 7.54
CA PRO A 898 -12.49 10.10 7.20
C PRO A 898 -11.16 9.67 7.80
N PHE A 899 -11.05 8.37 8.11
CA PHE A 899 -9.87 7.79 8.73
C PHE A 899 -9.68 6.34 8.25
N ILE A 900 -8.52 5.77 8.59
CA ILE A 900 -8.15 4.39 8.29
C ILE A 900 -7.77 3.69 9.59
N VAL A 901 -8.42 2.56 9.87
CA VAL A 901 -8.14 1.75 11.06
C VAL A 901 -7.87 0.29 10.68
N GLY A 902 -6.70 -0.22 11.05
CA GLY A 902 -6.36 -1.63 11.06
C GLY A 902 -6.64 -2.24 12.42
N TRP A 903 -7.42 -3.32 12.44
CA TRP A 903 -7.79 -4.09 13.63
C TRP A 903 -6.84 -5.28 13.85
N SER A 904 -7.05 -6.05 14.93
CA SER A 904 -6.32 -7.31 15.12
C SER A 904 -6.41 -8.20 13.88
N ASN A 905 -5.32 -8.94 13.58
CA ASN A 905 -5.06 -9.72 12.36
C ASN A 905 -4.84 -8.92 11.06
N SER A 906 -4.98 -7.58 11.07
CA SER A 906 -4.73 -6.81 9.87
C SER A 906 -3.25 -6.67 9.51
N GLU A 907 -2.98 -6.62 8.21
CA GLU A 907 -1.68 -6.31 7.61
C GLU A 907 -1.87 -5.12 6.66
N MET A 908 -1.20 -3.99 6.90
CA MET A 908 -1.30 -2.81 6.04
C MET A 908 0.05 -2.44 5.42
N TYR A 909 0.08 -2.28 4.11
CA TYR A 909 1.26 -1.95 3.31
C TYR A 909 1.00 -0.66 2.53
N ILE A 910 1.70 0.41 2.90
CA ILE A 910 1.42 1.77 2.41
C ILE A 910 2.74 2.36 1.91
N GLY A 911 2.85 2.68 0.62
CA GLY A 911 4.06 3.26 0.07
C GLY A 911 3.89 4.21 -1.10
N GLY A 912 4.82 5.17 -1.21
CA GLY A 912 4.91 6.10 -2.34
C GLY A 912 3.68 7.00 -2.50
N SER A 913 2.88 7.19 -1.46
CA SER A 913 1.54 7.79 -1.56
C SER A 913 1.41 9.11 -0.81
N VAL A 914 0.48 9.94 -1.28
CA VAL A 914 0.02 11.15 -0.56
C VAL A 914 -1.21 10.78 0.24
N LEU A 915 -1.18 11.02 1.55
CA LEU A 915 -2.35 10.91 2.40
C LEU A 915 -2.63 12.29 3.01
N ASP A 916 -3.84 12.80 2.80
CA ASP A 916 -4.20 14.17 3.15
C ASP A 916 -5.47 14.27 3.99
N SER A 917 -5.38 15.09 5.05
CA SER A 917 -6.50 15.61 5.82
C SER A 917 -7.40 14.52 6.42
N LEU A 918 -6.81 13.41 6.91
CA LEU A 918 -7.53 12.31 7.55
C LEU A 918 -7.50 12.41 9.08
N GLY A 919 -8.54 11.85 9.71
CA GLY A 919 -8.63 11.66 11.15
C GLY A 919 -9.10 12.87 11.95
N TYR A 920 -9.69 12.65 13.11
CA TYR A 920 -10.20 13.69 13.99
C TYR A 920 -10.08 13.26 15.45
N ALA A 921 -10.33 14.17 16.39
CA ALA A 921 -10.17 13.97 17.83
C ALA A 921 -11.25 13.04 18.42
N ALA A 922 -11.25 11.77 18.00
CA ALA A 922 -12.11 10.70 18.48
C ALA A 922 -11.35 9.37 18.53
N SER A 923 -11.73 8.52 19.50
CA SER A 923 -11.03 7.26 19.78
C SER A 923 -10.96 6.35 18.55
N LYS A 924 -9.74 5.93 18.20
CA LYS A 924 -9.43 5.04 17.05
C LYS A 924 -9.71 5.66 15.67
N SER A 925 -9.95 6.97 15.61
CA SER A 925 -10.27 7.71 14.39
C SER A 925 -9.27 8.86 14.14
N PHE A 926 -8.06 8.76 14.68
CA PHE A 926 -7.06 9.84 14.68
C PHE A 926 -6.38 10.08 13.33
N GLY A 927 -6.54 9.20 12.35
CA GLY A 927 -5.85 9.29 11.06
C GLY A 927 -5.57 7.91 10.51
N LEU A 928 -4.30 7.52 10.47
CA LEU A 928 -3.87 6.15 10.22
C LEU A 928 -3.64 5.44 11.56
N THR A 929 -4.46 4.44 11.87
CA THR A 929 -4.45 3.74 13.16
C THR A 929 -4.21 2.24 13.00
N PHE A 930 -3.28 1.68 13.79
CA PHE A 930 -3.11 0.24 13.99
C PHE A 930 -3.52 -0.10 15.42
N SER A 931 -4.64 -0.79 15.62
CA SER A 931 -5.17 -1.05 16.96
C SER A 931 -5.56 -2.50 17.16
N ALA A 932 -5.10 -3.11 18.25
CA ALA A 932 -5.73 -4.33 18.73
C ALA A 932 -7.22 -4.11 19.01
N GLY A 933 -7.99 -5.18 18.87
CA GLY A 933 -9.44 -5.19 18.99
C GLY A 933 -10.16 -5.34 17.64
N PRO A 934 -11.44 -4.95 17.58
CA PRO A 934 -12.24 -4.42 18.68
C PRO A 934 -12.52 -5.48 19.76
N LYS A 935 -12.86 -5.03 20.98
CA LYS A 935 -13.04 -5.90 22.17
C LYS A 935 -14.05 -7.03 21.96
N THR A 936 -15.07 -6.80 21.16
CA THR A 936 -16.09 -7.79 20.74
C THR A 936 -15.45 -8.96 20.01
N ILE A 937 -14.58 -8.68 19.04
CA ILE A 937 -13.80 -9.68 18.30
C ILE A 937 -12.79 -10.38 19.21
N ALA A 938 -12.08 -9.61 20.04
CA ALA A 938 -11.10 -10.14 20.99
C ALA A 938 -11.70 -11.12 22.02
N LYS A 939 -12.96 -10.93 22.42
CA LYS A 939 -13.66 -11.88 23.30
C LYS A 939 -14.15 -13.13 22.56
N ALA A 940 -14.40 -13.03 21.26
CA ALA A 940 -14.98 -14.11 20.46
C ALA A 940 -13.93 -15.06 19.88
N ARG A 941 -12.63 -14.71 19.95
CA ARG A 941 -11.54 -15.44 19.29
C ARG A 941 -10.43 -15.78 20.27
N GLU A 942 -9.96 -17.02 20.22
CA GLU A 942 -8.93 -17.52 21.14
C GLU A 942 -7.53 -17.04 20.78
N GLN A 943 -7.25 -16.78 19.50
CA GLN A 943 -5.96 -16.28 19.03
C GLN A 943 -6.16 -15.10 18.08
N LEU A 944 -5.69 -13.93 18.50
CA LEU A 944 -5.58 -12.74 17.67
C LEU A 944 -4.13 -12.30 17.65
N ARG A 945 -3.65 -11.97 16.45
CA ARG A 945 -2.38 -11.30 16.27
C ARG A 945 -2.58 -9.80 16.38
N ASN A 946 -1.62 -9.12 16.99
CA ASN A 946 -1.56 -7.67 16.96
C ASN A 946 -1.43 -7.20 15.51
N PRO A 947 -2.03 -6.05 15.15
CA PRO A 947 -1.90 -5.50 13.81
C PRO A 947 -0.44 -5.16 13.49
N THR A 948 -0.06 -5.32 12.22
CA THR A 948 1.32 -5.08 11.74
C THR A 948 1.33 -4.48 10.34
N GLY A 949 2.48 -3.98 9.86
CA GLY A 949 2.55 -3.36 8.54
C GLY A 949 3.85 -2.63 8.19
N ILE A 950 3.92 -2.15 6.94
CA ILE A 950 5.01 -1.33 6.42
C ILE A 950 4.41 -0.04 5.87
N VAL A 951 4.89 1.10 6.36
CA VAL A 951 4.51 2.45 5.93
C VAL A 951 5.78 3.18 5.50
N VAL A 952 5.96 3.38 4.19
CA VAL A 952 7.26 3.79 3.64
C VAL A 952 7.16 4.85 2.55
N GLU A 953 7.98 5.90 2.64
CA GLU A 953 8.06 6.95 1.60
C GLU A 953 6.69 7.56 1.25
N ASN A 954 5.88 7.91 2.26
CA ASN A 954 4.60 8.60 2.08
C ASN A 954 4.65 10.04 2.57
N TYR A 955 3.74 10.87 2.06
CA TYR A 955 3.47 12.21 2.55
C TYR A 955 2.17 12.23 3.37
N PHE A 956 2.27 12.53 4.67
CA PHE A 956 1.14 12.69 5.58
C PHE A 956 0.93 14.18 5.89
N HIS A 957 -0.20 14.71 5.45
CA HIS A 957 -0.51 16.13 5.59
C HIS A 957 -1.80 16.39 6.36
N ASN A 958 -1.74 17.29 7.33
CA ASN A 958 -2.90 17.78 8.08
C ASN A 958 -3.73 16.67 8.76
N PHE A 959 -3.06 15.61 9.20
CA PHE A 959 -3.70 14.58 10.01
C PHE A 959 -4.01 15.10 11.40
N GLU A 960 -5.00 14.51 12.06
CA GLU A 960 -5.11 14.72 13.50
C GLU A 960 -3.85 14.16 14.17
N TYR A 961 -3.60 12.85 14.06
CA TYR A 961 -2.31 12.19 14.31
C TYR A 961 -1.87 11.52 13.02
N GLY A 962 -0.66 11.83 12.53
CA GLY A 962 -0.16 11.23 11.29
C GLY A 962 -0.07 9.70 11.36
N PHE A 963 0.35 9.17 12.51
CA PHE A 963 0.33 7.75 12.82
C PHE A 963 -0.08 7.53 14.28
N TYR A 964 -0.89 6.50 14.55
CA TYR A 964 -1.23 6.05 15.90
C TYR A 964 -1.25 4.53 15.99
N SER A 965 -0.79 3.98 17.12
CA SER A 965 -0.89 2.55 17.41
C SER A 965 -1.43 2.25 18.80
N TYR A 966 -1.96 1.04 18.98
CA TYR A 966 -2.40 0.47 20.25
C TYR A 966 -2.21 -1.04 20.20
N GLU A 967 -1.37 -1.59 21.08
CA GLU A 967 -1.03 -3.02 21.10
C GLU A 967 -0.72 -3.53 19.69
N ALA A 968 0.20 -2.85 19.01
CA ALA A 968 0.64 -3.18 17.66
C ALA A 968 2.10 -3.63 17.65
N ASP A 969 2.43 -4.55 16.76
CA ASP A 969 3.72 -5.24 16.75
C ASP A 969 4.40 -5.11 15.38
N ASP A 970 5.72 -4.95 15.39
CA ASP A 970 6.59 -5.13 14.20
C ASP A 970 6.27 -4.17 13.04
N ILE A 971 5.80 -2.95 13.33
CA ILE A 971 5.49 -1.94 12.30
C ILE A 971 6.75 -1.17 11.90
N SER A 972 6.96 -1.03 10.59
CA SER A 972 8.02 -0.21 10.02
C SER A 972 7.47 1.10 9.45
N LEU A 973 7.89 2.23 10.01
CA LEU A 973 7.63 3.59 9.53
C LEU A 973 8.95 4.15 8.97
N ILE A 974 9.13 4.14 7.65
CA ILE A 974 10.43 4.40 7.03
C ILE A 974 10.35 5.52 5.98
N GLY A 975 11.14 6.59 6.13
CA GLY A 975 11.27 7.60 5.08
C GLY A 975 10.01 8.40 4.78
N ASN A 976 9.05 8.47 5.69
CA ASN A 976 7.81 9.24 5.50
C ASN A 976 8.01 10.71 5.89
N GLU A 977 7.23 11.60 5.30
CA GLU A 977 7.11 12.99 5.71
C GLU A 977 5.78 13.23 6.43
N TYR A 978 5.83 13.80 7.63
CA TYR A 978 4.69 14.20 8.44
C TYR A 978 4.68 15.71 8.61
N ALA A 979 3.84 16.40 7.83
CA ALA A 979 3.84 17.86 7.73
C ALA A 979 2.51 18.47 8.17
N ASN A 980 2.58 19.54 8.96
CA ASN A 980 1.42 20.35 9.34
C ASN A 980 0.29 19.52 10.00
N ASN A 981 0.64 18.47 10.73
CA ASN A 981 -0.32 17.67 11.48
C ASN A 981 -0.81 18.43 12.72
N VAL A 982 -2.05 18.16 13.14
CA VAL A 982 -2.74 18.97 14.13
C VAL A 982 -2.17 18.73 15.53
N LEU A 983 -2.28 17.52 16.08
CA LEU A 983 -1.76 17.24 17.43
C LEU A 983 -0.35 16.66 17.40
N TYR A 984 -0.14 15.58 16.63
CA TYR A 984 1.11 14.83 16.59
C TYR A 984 1.47 14.44 15.15
N GLY A 985 2.77 14.38 14.87
CA GLY A 985 3.28 13.71 13.67
C GLY A 985 3.11 12.19 13.78
N VAL A 986 3.87 11.58 14.69
CA VAL A 986 3.90 10.13 14.92
C VAL A 986 3.66 9.87 16.41
N ASP A 987 2.60 9.13 16.76
CA ASP A 987 2.17 8.85 18.13
C ASP A 987 1.85 7.34 18.38
N PRO A 988 2.85 6.44 18.30
CA PRO A 988 2.69 5.09 18.81
C PRO A 988 2.30 5.08 20.28
N HIS A 989 1.34 4.23 20.64
CA HIS A 989 0.77 4.24 21.97
C HIS A 989 0.52 2.82 22.52
N ASP A 990 0.36 2.73 23.84
CA ASP A 990 -0.31 1.66 24.58
C ASP A 990 0.21 0.24 24.26
N ARG A 991 1.33 -0.16 24.87
CA ARG A 991 1.84 -1.55 24.80
C ARG A 991 2.16 -2.04 23.39
N SER A 992 2.41 -1.11 22.46
CA SER A 992 2.96 -1.44 21.14
C SER A 992 4.45 -1.74 21.29
N GLN A 993 5.00 -2.62 20.46
CA GLN A 993 6.38 -3.08 20.66
C GLN A 993 7.07 -3.39 19.34
N ARG A 994 8.40 -3.27 19.34
CA ARG A 994 9.26 -3.55 18.17
C ARG A 994 8.90 -2.70 16.96
N LEU A 995 8.67 -1.41 17.21
CA LEU A 995 8.38 -0.44 16.15
C LEU A 995 9.68 0.12 15.59
N LEU A 996 9.79 0.18 14.26
CA LEU A 996 10.93 0.78 13.57
C LEU A 996 10.51 2.12 12.97
N ILE A 997 10.97 3.22 13.56
CA ILE A 997 10.67 4.58 13.12
C ILE A 997 11.97 5.17 12.56
N ALA A 998 12.19 5.02 11.26
CA ALA A 998 13.48 5.34 10.65
C ALA A 998 13.41 6.32 9.47
N LEU A 999 14.38 7.23 9.38
CA LEU A 999 14.56 8.16 8.25
C LEU A 999 13.33 9.04 7.95
N ASN A 1000 12.39 9.16 8.89
CA ASN A 1000 11.19 9.98 8.72
C ASN A 1000 11.52 11.45 8.94
N THR A 1001 10.74 12.32 8.32
CA THR A 1001 10.77 13.75 8.56
C THR A 1001 9.46 14.19 9.20
N ALA A 1002 9.51 14.82 10.38
CA ALA A 1002 8.33 15.30 11.09
C ALA A 1002 8.47 16.79 11.41
N HIS A 1003 7.60 17.62 10.85
CA HIS A 1003 7.74 19.07 10.96
C HIS A 1003 6.44 19.85 10.95
N ASP A 1004 6.52 21.07 11.49
CA ASP A 1004 5.42 22.03 11.55
C ASP A 1004 4.16 21.47 12.24
N THR A 1005 4.32 20.54 13.20
CA THR A 1005 3.19 20.03 14.00
C THR A 1005 2.59 21.16 14.83
N MET A 1006 1.28 21.38 14.71
CA MET A 1006 0.62 22.62 15.13
C MET A 1006 0.49 22.78 16.65
N VAL A 1007 0.27 21.69 17.39
CA VAL A 1007 -0.08 21.76 18.82
C VAL A 1007 0.95 21.12 19.73
N LYS A 1008 1.48 19.93 19.41
CA LYS A 1008 2.45 19.22 20.26
C LYS A 1008 3.66 18.71 19.46
N HIS A 1009 3.99 17.43 19.59
CA HIS A 1009 5.30 16.86 19.30
C HIS A 1009 5.41 16.34 17.86
N GLY A 1010 6.64 16.32 17.35
CA GLY A 1010 6.93 15.68 16.07
C GLY A 1010 6.74 14.17 16.15
N ILE A 1011 7.57 13.50 16.94
CA ILE A 1011 7.51 12.05 17.18
C ILE A 1011 7.47 11.80 18.69
N ILE A 1012 6.45 11.07 19.14
CA ILE A 1012 6.27 10.67 20.53
C ILE A 1012 5.94 9.18 20.58
N ILE A 1013 6.54 8.44 21.51
CA ILE A 1013 6.07 7.12 21.90
C ILE A 1013 5.57 7.18 23.34
N SER A 1014 4.39 6.62 23.63
CA SER A 1014 3.75 6.77 24.94
C SER A 1014 3.04 5.51 25.46
N ARG A 1015 3.14 5.29 26.77
CA ARG A 1015 2.47 4.21 27.52
C ARG A 1015 2.94 2.81 27.11
N GLY A 1016 4.12 2.42 27.62
CA GLY A 1016 4.66 1.07 27.41
C GLY A 1016 4.97 0.77 25.95
N VAL A 1017 5.50 1.75 25.21
CA VAL A 1017 6.01 1.45 23.87
C VAL A 1017 7.45 0.99 24.00
N ASP A 1018 7.65 -0.30 23.78
CA ASP A 1018 8.87 -0.97 24.24
C ASP A 1018 9.67 -1.57 23.09
N ALA A 1019 10.97 -1.79 23.35
CA ALA A 1019 11.88 -2.50 22.44
C ALA A 1019 11.86 -1.92 21.01
N SER A 1020 11.74 -0.60 20.88
CA SER A 1020 11.53 0.09 19.61
C SER A 1020 12.71 0.98 19.23
N TRP A 1021 12.78 1.36 17.96
CA TRP A 1021 13.91 2.09 17.38
C TRP A 1021 13.47 3.38 16.71
N GLN A 1022 14.14 4.48 17.04
CA GLN A 1022 14.02 5.77 16.35
C GLN A 1022 15.37 6.08 15.69
N ILE A 1023 15.48 5.87 14.37
CA ILE A 1023 16.76 5.85 13.64
C ILE A 1023 16.82 6.92 12.56
N GLY A 1024 17.77 7.85 12.61
CA GLY A 1024 18.04 8.74 11.47
C GLY A 1024 16.89 9.68 11.10
N ASN A 1025 15.93 9.94 11.99
CA ASN A 1025 14.81 10.84 11.70
C ASN A 1025 15.26 12.30 11.73
N MET A 1026 14.59 13.15 10.94
CA MET A 1026 14.74 14.61 10.95
C MET A 1026 13.48 15.27 11.51
N VAL A 1027 13.60 16.00 12.63
CA VAL A 1027 12.42 16.49 13.35
C VAL A 1027 12.57 17.95 13.75
N PHE A 1028 11.76 18.84 13.17
CA PHE A 1028 11.99 20.28 13.30
C PHE A 1028 10.73 21.15 13.22
N HIS A 1029 10.80 22.39 13.72
CA HIS A 1029 9.69 23.36 13.72
C HIS A 1029 8.38 22.84 14.35
N ASN A 1030 8.45 21.90 15.29
CA ASN A 1030 7.26 21.43 15.99
C ASN A 1030 6.94 22.32 17.20
N LYS A 1031 5.64 22.45 17.54
CA LYS A 1031 5.17 23.27 18.67
C LYS A 1031 5.62 22.73 20.04
N GLY A 1032 5.77 21.42 20.15
CA GLY A 1032 6.30 20.72 21.32
C GLY A 1032 7.76 20.29 21.12
N SER A 1033 8.20 19.28 21.87
CA SER A 1033 9.51 18.63 21.64
C SER A 1033 9.57 17.96 20.26
N GLY A 1034 10.78 17.82 19.72
CA GLY A 1034 11.01 17.05 18.50
C GLY A 1034 10.73 15.57 18.73
N LEU A 1035 11.53 14.94 19.59
CA LEU A 1035 11.40 13.53 19.98
C LEU A 1035 10.95 13.40 21.45
N MET A 1036 10.09 12.42 21.75
CA MET A 1036 9.63 12.17 23.12
C MET A 1036 9.38 10.69 23.40
N LEU A 1037 9.81 10.24 24.59
CA LEU A 1037 9.45 8.95 25.20
C LEU A 1037 8.68 9.25 26.49
N ASP A 1038 7.48 8.70 26.60
CA ASP A 1038 6.52 9.03 27.64
C ASP A 1038 5.91 7.78 28.29
N ARG A 1039 5.57 7.89 29.58
CA ARG A 1039 4.80 6.90 30.35
C ARG A 1039 5.32 5.46 30.22
N ASP A 1040 6.41 5.17 30.91
CA ASP A 1040 6.93 3.81 31.07
C ASP A 1040 7.22 3.11 29.74
N SER A 1041 7.73 3.86 28.75
CA SER A 1041 8.21 3.32 27.48
C SER A 1041 9.70 2.98 27.63
N VAL A 1042 10.05 1.70 27.51
CA VAL A 1042 11.36 1.18 27.96
C VAL A 1042 12.07 0.42 26.86
N ASP A 1043 13.37 0.16 27.03
CA ASP A 1043 14.16 -0.64 26.09
C ASP A 1043 14.23 -0.05 24.66
N ASN A 1044 14.11 1.28 24.54
CA ASN A 1044 14.12 1.95 23.24
C ASN A 1044 15.49 2.56 22.89
N LEU A 1045 15.83 2.49 21.60
CA LEU A 1045 17.03 3.09 21.02
C LEU A 1045 16.68 4.31 20.17
N VAL A 1046 17.25 5.47 20.51
CA VAL A 1046 17.21 6.70 19.73
C VAL A 1046 18.60 6.93 19.13
N TYR A 1047 18.77 6.68 17.84
CA TYR A 1047 20.07 6.65 17.17
C TYR A 1047 20.15 7.55 15.94
N GLY A 1048 21.20 8.38 15.83
CA GLY A 1048 21.51 9.09 14.58
C GLY A 1048 20.46 10.11 14.12
N ASN A 1049 19.56 10.56 14.99
CA ASN A 1049 18.50 11.50 14.63
C ASN A 1049 19.01 12.95 14.62
N LEU A 1050 18.40 13.80 13.80
CA LEU A 1050 18.59 15.25 13.80
C LEU A 1050 17.29 15.92 14.27
N SER A 1051 17.33 16.59 15.43
CA SER A 1051 16.19 17.33 15.96
C SER A 1051 16.56 18.77 16.25
N PHE A 1052 15.93 19.70 15.53
CA PHE A 1052 16.34 21.10 15.53
C PHE A 1052 15.19 22.10 15.43
N ARG A 1053 15.39 23.31 15.99
CA ARG A 1053 14.40 24.41 15.94
C ARG A 1053 12.98 24.00 16.34
N ASN A 1054 12.82 23.07 17.27
CA ASN A 1054 11.53 22.82 17.90
C ASN A 1054 11.27 23.87 18.99
N ASP A 1055 10.00 24.23 19.22
CA ASP A 1055 9.64 25.26 20.21
C ASP A 1055 9.99 24.85 21.66
N GLN A 1056 10.07 23.53 21.91
CA GLN A 1056 10.50 22.96 23.20
C GLN A 1056 11.86 22.26 23.09
N ASP A 1057 11.96 20.99 23.48
CA ASP A 1057 13.23 20.27 23.60
C ASP A 1057 13.57 19.48 22.33
N GLY A 1058 14.85 19.15 22.16
CA GLY A 1058 15.29 18.24 21.10
C GLY A 1058 14.78 16.81 21.31
N LEU A 1059 15.03 16.27 22.51
CA LEU A 1059 14.59 14.94 22.98
C LEU A 1059 14.11 15.01 24.44
N THR A 1060 13.02 14.32 24.75
CA THR A 1060 12.43 14.27 26.10
C THR A 1060 12.19 12.82 26.57
N PHE A 1061 12.57 12.51 27.81
CA PHE A 1061 12.22 11.28 28.54
C PHE A 1061 11.39 11.62 29.76
N PHE A 1062 10.08 11.31 29.73
CA PHE A 1062 9.17 11.53 30.85
C PHE A 1062 8.67 10.21 31.39
N GLU A 1063 9.03 9.93 32.65
CA GLU A 1063 8.69 8.70 33.35
C GLU A 1063 8.98 7.44 32.50
N SER A 1064 10.07 7.44 31.73
CA SER A 1064 10.40 6.43 30.72
C SER A 1064 11.85 6.01 30.85
N SER A 1065 12.08 4.96 31.62
CA SER A 1065 13.39 4.49 32.06
C SER A 1065 13.99 3.45 31.08
N CYS A 1066 15.26 3.08 31.28
CA CYS A 1066 15.97 2.08 30.46
C CYS A 1066 15.99 2.39 28.94
N ASN A 1067 16.45 3.58 28.56
CA ASN A 1067 16.51 3.99 27.16
C ASN A 1067 17.89 4.55 26.79
N LEU A 1068 18.22 4.47 25.50
CA LEU A 1068 19.51 4.92 24.97
C LEU A 1068 19.32 6.00 23.90
N ALA A 1069 19.97 7.15 24.08
CA ALA A 1069 20.13 8.20 23.08
C ALA A 1069 21.59 8.26 22.63
N VAL A 1070 21.85 7.75 21.43
CA VAL A 1070 23.21 7.54 20.92
C VAL A 1070 23.43 8.25 19.58
N ALA A 1071 24.51 9.01 19.48
CA ALA A 1071 24.96 9.64 18.24
C ALA A 1071 23.92 10.54 17.53
N ASN A 1072 23.05 11.22 18.29
CA ASN A 1072 22.07 12.16 17.73
C ASN A 1072 22.61 13.60 17.66
N ALA A 1073 21.97 14.44 16.86
CA ALA A 1073 22.21 15.88 16.80
C ALA A 1073 20.98 16.65 17.29
N PHE A 1074 21.14 17.40 18.39
CA PHE A 1074 20.10 18.25 19.00
C PHE A 1074 20.53 19.72 18.93
N VAL A 1075 19.93 20.46 17.99
CA VAL A 1075 20.47 21.74 17.53
C VAL A 1075 19.45 22.87 17.59
N ASP A 1076 19.79 24.03 18.17
CA ASP A 1076 18.95 25.24 18.09
C ASP A 1076 17.49 25.06 18.58
N ASN A 1077 17.22 24.17 19.55
CA ASN A 1077 15.87 23.99 20.11
C ASN A 1077 15.52 25.08 21.14
N GLY A 1078 14.24 25.40 21.24
CA GLY A 1078 13.69 26.49 22.06
C GLY A 1078 13.80 26.28 23.58
N ARG A 1079 14.10 25.05 24.02
CA ARG A 1079 14.41 24.68 25.40
C ARG A 1079 15.73 23.91 25.47
N SER A 1080 15.70 22.67 25.91
CA SER A 1080 16.90 21.88 26.21
C SER A 1080 17.21 20.90 25.08
N GLY A 1081 18.47 20.50 24.94
CA GLY A 1081 18.84 19.47 23.95
C GLY A 1081 18.21 18.13 24.30
N VAL A 1082 18.52 17.62 25.49
CA VAL A 1082 17.94 16.41 26.08
C VAL A 1082 17.36 16.74 27.45
N ARG A 1083 16.10 16.38 27.71
CA ARG A 1083 15.43 16.61 28.99
C ARG A 1083 14.84 15.33 29.56
N MET A 1084 15.07 15.09 30.84
CA MET A 1084 14.79 13.82 31.51
C MET A 1084 14.12 14.08 32.85
N ARG A 1085 12.91 13.57 33.01
CA ARG A 1085 12.10 13.73 34.22
C ARG A 1085 11.68 12.37 34.75
N ASN A 1086 11.91 12.13 36.03
CA ASN A 1086 11.48 10.92 36.74
C ASN A 1086 11.82 9.63 35.96
N SER A 1087 12.97 9.61 35.30
CA SER A 1087 13.42 8.53 34.42
C SER A 1087 14.83 8.11 34.83
N TRP A 1088 15.04 6.82 35.07
CA TRP A 1088 16.30 6.25 35.50
C TRP A 1088 16.87 5.32 34.44
N ASP A 1089 18.15 5.00 34.56
CA ASP A 1089 18.86 4.08 33.68
C ASP A 1089 18.86 4.57 32.22
N ILE A 1090 19.11 5.88 32.04
CA ILE A 1090 19.16 6.51 30.73
C ILE A 1090 20.60 6.72 30.29
N GLY A 1091 20.91 6.29 29.07
CA GLY A 1091 22.19 6.51 28.42
C GLY A 1091 22.14 7.64 27.39
N VAL A 1092 22.99 8.65 27.53
CA VAL A 1092 23.13 9.78 26.58
C VAL A 1092 24.57 9.76 26.07
N HIS A 1093 24.79 9.11 24.94
CA HIS A 1093 26.12 8.79 24.43
C HIS A 1093 26.41 9.43 23.06
N ASP A 1094 27.58 10.05 22.91
CA ASP A 1094 28.13 10.48 21.63
C ASP A 1094 27.25 11.47 20.83
N ASN A 1095 26.34 12.19 21.50
CA ASN A 1095 25.45 13.13 20.85
C ASN A 1095 26.13 14.49 20.60
N ALA A 1096 25.75 15.17 19.53
CA ALA A 1096 26.06 16.58 19.30
C ALA A 1096 24.90 17.45 19.80
N ILE A 1097 25.12 18.18 20.90
CA ILE A 1097 24.10 19.01 21.56
C ILE A 1097 24.55 20.46 21.52
N VAL A 1098 23.96 21.22 20.59
CA VAL A 1098 24.54 22.48 20.14
C VAL A 1098 23.49 23.60 20.10
N ARG A 1099 23.82 24.76 20.68
CA ARG A 1099 23.01 26.00 20.60
C ARG A 1099 21.55 25.90 21.06
N ASN A 1100 21.24 24.99 21.98
CA ASN A 1100 19.90 24.95 22.58
C ASN A 1100 19.75 26.10 23.59
N LYS A 1101 18.55 26.70 23.65
CA LYS A 1101 18.31 27.94 24.42
C LYS A 1101 18.56 27.78 25.92
N LEU A 1102 18.24 26.61 26.48
CA LEU A 1102 18.44 26.29 27.90
C LEU A 1102 19.68 25.40 28.08
N GLU A 1103 19.54 24.25 28.73
CA GLU A 1103 20.67 23.34 28.96
C GLU A 1103 20.83 22.31 27.84
N ALA A 1104 22.06 21.82 27.66
CA ALA A 1104 22.33 20.71 26.76
C ALA A 1104 21.66 19.43 27.26
N ILE A 1105 21.88 19.08 28.54
CA ILE A 1105 21.29 17.91 29.20
C ILE A 1105 20.66 18.35 30.52
N SER A 1106 19.37 18.06 30.72
CA SER A 1106 18.64 18.33 31.96
C SER A 1106 18.10 17.05 32.58
N GLY A 1107 18.56 16.71 33.79
CA GLY A 1107 17.95 15.68 34.62
C GLY A 1107 17.24 16.27 35.82
N TYR A 1108 15.99 15.89 36.07
CA TYR A 1108 15.27 16.34 37.26
C TYR A 1108 14.20 15.36 37.74
N ILE A 1109 13.74 15.55 38.98
CA ILE A 1109 12.55 14.88 39.52
C ILE A 1109 11.44 15.91 39.76
N SER A 1110 10.18 15.46 39.71
CA SER A 1110 9.02 16.33 39.92
C SER A 1110 7.84 15.54 40.47
N ASP A 1111 7.09 16.17 41.39
CA ASP A 1111 5.83 15.63 41.92
C ASP A 1111 4.68 15.86 40.93
N LEU A 1112 4.28 14.79 40.24
CA LEU A 1112 3.17 14.81 39.28
C LEU A 1112 1.80 14.80 39.96
N SER A 1113 1.71 14.54 41.26
CA SER A 1113 0.45 14.58 42.01
C SER A 1113 -0.06 16.02 42.21
N LEU A 1114 0.84 17.01 42.09
CA LEU A 1114 0.54 18.43 42.24
C LEU A 1114 0.12 19.11 40.94
N ALA A 1115 0.12 18.40 39.80
CA ALA A 1115 -0.33 18.94 38.53
C ALA A 1115 -1.83 19.31 38.59
N GLN A 1116 -2.16 20.57 38.25
CA GLN A 1116 -3.53 21.07 38.22
C GLN A 1116 -4.16 20.92 36.81
N ASP A 1117 -5.49 20.82 36.76
CA ASP A 1117 -6.34 20.83 35.55
C ASP A 1117 -6.01 19.76 34.48
N GLU A 1118 -6.06 20.10 33.18
CA GLU A 1118 -6.02 19.19 32.01
C GLU A 1118 -4.74 18.34 31.88
N HIS A 1119 -3.73 18.58 32.73
CA HIS A 1119 -2.47 17.83 32.78
C HIS A 1119 -2.42 16.85 33.96
N LYS A 1120 -3.53 16.67 34.69
CA LYS A 1120 -3.62 15.72 35.79
C LYS A 1120 -3.41 14.30 35.29
N ARG A 1121 -2.33 13.67 35.75
CA ARG A 1121 -1.97 12.29 35.44
C ARG A 1121 -2.93 11.33 36.15
N ASP A 1122 -3.40 10.30 35.45
CA ASP A 1122 -4.06 9.17 36.09
C ASP A 1122 -2.99 8.28 36.70
N LEU A 1123 -2.74 8.44 38.00
CA LEU A 1123 -1.68 7.73 38.71
C LEU A 1123 -1.96 6.23 38.90
N VAL A 1124 -3.19 5.77 38.64
CA VAL A 1124 -3.53 4.34 38.65
C VAL A 1124 -3.15 3.71 37.32
N MET A 1125 -3.46 4.38 36.22
CA MET A 1125 -3.14 3.90 34.87
C MET A 1125 -1.66 4.10 34.52
N ASP A 1126 -1.13 5.27 34.87
CA ASP A 1126 0.21 5.73 34.54
C ASP A 1126 0.95 6.08 35.85
N PRO A 1127 1.41 5.10 36.64
CA PRO A 1127 2.19 5.38 37.83
C PRO A 1127 3.51 6.07 37.46
N TYR A 1128 4.18 6.63 38.47
CA TYR A 1128 5.52 7.17 38.31
C TYR A 1128 6.34 7.03 39.59
N VAL A 1129 7.65 7.04 39.45
CA VAL A 1129 8.60 7.09 40.56
C VAL A 1129 9.42 8.38 40.41
N PRO A 1130 9.47 9.27 41.42
CA PRO A 1130 10.26 10.50 41.33
C PRO A 1130 11.75 10.20 41.50
N LEU A 1131 12.32 9.55 40.49
CA LEU A 1131 13.67 9.03 40.46
C LEU A 1131 14.28 9.33 39.10
N THR A 1132 15.46 9.96 39.10
CA THR A 1132 16.21 10.21 37.87
C THR A 1132 17.67 9.78 38.05
N THR A 1133 18.17 8.98 37.10
CA THR A 1133 19.60 8.65 36.95
C THR A 1133 19.98 8.61 35.48
N PHE A 1134 21.22 8.99 35.16
CA PHE A 1134 21.68 8.96 33.78
C PHE A 1134 23.20 8.90 33.62
N THR A 1135 23.64 8.39 32.49
CA THR A 1135 25.04 8.44 32.06
C THR A 1135 25.13 9.37 30.85
N ALA A 1136 25.98 10.39 30.93
CA ALA A 1136 26.33 11.22 29.79
C ALA A 1136 27.80 10.96 29.41
N SER A 1137 28.04 10.42 28.22
CA SER A 1137 29.40 10.18 27.75
C SER A 1137 29.66 10.53 26.29
N GLY A 1138 30.88 10.99 25.98
CA GLY A 1138 31.30 11.23 24.59
C GLY A 1138 30.53 12.36 23.86
N ASN A 1139 29.67 13.09 24.57
CA ASN A 1139 28.82 14.11 23.93
C ASN A 1139 29.64 15.35 23.60
N LEU A 1140 29.39 15.93 22.43
CA LEU A 1140 29.81 17.28 22.08
C LEU A 1140 28.76 18.28 22.60
N ILE A 1141 29.14 19.12 23.55
CA ILE A 1141 28.29 20.15 24.14
C ILE A 1141 28.87 21.52 23.77
N SER A 1142 28.11 22.31 23.02
CA SER A 1142 28.60 23.59 22.51
C SER A 1142 27.54 24.68 22.44
N ALA A 1143 27.90 25.88 22.89
CA ALA A 1143 27.09 27.10 22.78
C ALA A 1143 25.64 26.99 23.28
N ASN A 1144 25.34 26.08 24.21
CA ASN A 1144 24.02 26.02 24.84
C ASN A 1144 23.91 27.08 25.95
N GLY A 1145 22.70 27.44 26.36
CA GLY A 1145 22.49 28.32 27.51
C GLY A 1145 23.15 27.80 28.80
N LYS A 1146 23.23 26.48 28.98
CA LYS A 1146 23.99 25.76 30.03
C LYS A 1146 24.45 24.39 29.52
N GLY A 1147 25.45 23.80 30.15
CA GLY A 1147 25.92 22.44 29.87
C GLY A 1147 24.97 21.39 30.42
N ILE A 1148 25.29 20.82 31.58
CA ILE A 1148 24.51 19.75 32.22
C ILE A 1148 23.85 20.30 33.50
N LYS A 1149 22.52 20.24 33.60
CA LYS A 1149 21.75 20.63 34.78
C LYS A 1149 21.18 19.39 35.47
N ALA A 1150 21.33 19.31 36.79
CA ALA A 1150 20.74 18.27 37.62
C ALA A 1150 19.97 18.88 38.79
N ALA A 1151 18.73 18.44 39.03
CA ALA A 1151 17.90 18.87 40.16
C ALA A 1151 17.20 17.67 40.80
N GLY A 1152 17.60 17.31 42.03
CA GLY A 1152 17.09 16.12 42.70
C GLY A 1152 17.42 14.79 42.00
N VAL A 1153 18.47 14.78 41.19
CA VAL A 1153 18.97 13.56 40.52
C VAL A 1153 19.66 12.65 41.54
N SER A 1154 19.30 11.37 41.54
CA SER A 1154 19.87 10.41 42.50
C SER A 1154 21.32 10.04 42.18
N GLY A 1155 21.66 10.04 40.90
CA GLY A 1155 23.05 9.93 40.47
C GLY A 1155 23.23 10.09 38.98
N LEU A 1156 24.41 10.57 38.59
CA LEU A 1156 24.81 10.68 37.20
C LEU A 1156 26.27 10.26 37.00
N THR A 1157 26.54 9.70 35.82
CA THR A 1157 27.89 9.35 35.38
C THR A 1157 28.32 10.27 34.25
N LEU A 1158 29.52 10.84 34.33
CA LEU A 1158 30.10 11.70 33.31
C LEU A 1158 31.42 11.11 32.81
N ALA A 1159 31.54 10.93 31.49
CA ALA A 1159 32.73 10.35 30.87
C ALA A 1159 33.02 11.00 29.51
N LYS A 1160 34.22 11.57 29.33
CA LYS A 1160 34.71 12.04 28.02
C LYS A 1160 33.75 13.00 27.28
N ASN A 1161 33.00 13.84 27.99
CA ASN A 1161 32.15 14.85 27.35
C ASN A 1161 33.01 16.04 26.91
N GLU A 1162 32.81 16.51 25.69
CA GLU A 1162 33.58 17.60 25.12
C GLU A 1162 32.79 18.91 25.16
N PHE A 1163 33.26 19.87 25.95
CA PHE A 1163 32.66 21.20 26.05
C PHE A 1163 33.43 22.18 25.14
N ARG A 1164 32.88 22.52 23.97
CA ARG A 1164 33.48 23.47 23.01
C ARG A 1164 32.73 24.79 23.02
N ASN A 1165 33.39 25.91 23.31
CA ASN A 1165 32.78 27.25 23.27
C ASN A 1165 31.40 27.30 23.98
N GLN A 1166 31.30 26.63 25.13
CA GLN A 1166 30.06 26.53 25.89
C GLN A 1166 29.83 27.86 26.63
N GLU A 1167 28.74 28.56 26.31
CA GLU A 1167 28.48 29.93 26.78
C GLU A 1167 28.11 29.99 28.27
N GLY A 1168 27.20 29.11 28.69
CA GLY A 1168 26.81 28.97 30.08
C GLY A 1168 27.73 28.08 30.91
N ARG A 1169 27.36 27.87 32.18
CA ARG A 1169 28.05 26.94 33.08
C ARG A 1169 28.11 25.53 32.50
N LEU A 1170 29.17 24.80 32.82
CA LEU A 1170 29.32 23.41 32.38
C LEU A 1170 28.43 22.49 33.21
N LEU A 1171 28.38 22.71 34.53
CA LEU A 1171 27.45 22.04 35.45
C LEU A 1171 26.58 23.07 36.18
N ASP A 1172 25.29 22.76 36.36
CA ASP A 1172 24.35 23.60 37.08
C ASP A 1172 23.39 22.79 37.98
N GLY A 1173 22.62 23.49 38.81
CA GLY A 1173 21.75 22.88 39.82
C GLY A 1173 22.58 22.24 40.94
N ASP A 1174 22.18 21.04 41.37
CA ASP A 1174 22.84 20.32 42.47
C ASP A 1174 24.28 19.88 42.13
N THR A 1175 24.61 19.78 40.84
CA THR A 1175 25.96 19.39 40.38
C THR A 1175 26.94 20.55 40.26
N ARG A 1176 26.49 21.80 40.45
CA ARG A 1176 27.34 23.00 40.34
C ARG A 1176 28.62 22.94 41.19
N PRO A 1177 28.60 22.49 42.47
CA PRO A 1177 29.81 22.44 43.29
C PRO A 1177 30.91 21.51 42.74
N PHE A 1178 30.58 20.63 41.80
CA PHE A 1178 31.48 19.60 41.29
C PHE A 1178 32.18 20.00 39.98
N GLU A 1179 31.85 21.15 39.38
CA GLU A 1179 32.33 21.57 38.05
C GLU A 1179 33.85 21.50 37.88
N GLY A 1180 34.60 22.14 38.80
CA GLY A 1180 36.06 22.15 38.75
C GLY A 1180 36.69 20.76 38.94
N HIS A 1181 36.03 19.88 39.69
CA HIS A 1181 36.49 18.50 39.90
C HIS A 1181 36.25 17.65 38.65
N VAL A 1182 35.08 17.76 38.02
CA VAL A 1182 34.76 17.05 36.78
C VAL A 1182 35.74 17.45 35.67
N LEU A 1183 36.06 18.74 35.53
CA LEU A 1183 37.05 19.20 34.56
C LEU A 1183 38.44 18.58 34.75
N ARG A 1184 38.83 18.28 36.00
CA ARG A 1184 40.13 17.64 36.30
C ARG A 1184 40.20 16.19 35.80
N PHE A 1185 39.08 15.48 35.82
CA PHE A 1185 39.02 14.06 35.41
C PHE A 1185 38.58 13.86 33.97
N ASN A 1186 37.91 14.85 33.37
CA ASN A 1186 37.37 14.76 32.03
C ASN A 1186 38.46 14.38 31.00
N GLY A 1187 38.24 13.30 30.25
CA GLY A 1187 39.19 12.79 29.25
C GLY A 1187 40.24 11.80 29.79
N HIS A 1188 40.32 11.58 31.11
CA HIS A 1188 41.30 10.69 31.72
C HIS A 1188 40.69 9.61 32.61
N GLN A 1189 39.58 9.91 33.31
CA GLN A 1189 38.92 8.99 34.21
C GLN A 1189 37.42 9.32 34.31
N ASP A 1190 36.58 8.30 34.38
CA ASP A 1190 35.14 8.50 34.50
C ASP A 1190 34.77 8.87 35.93
N VAL A 1191 33.73 9.70 36.09
CA VAL A 1191 33.29 10.16 37.39
C VAL A 1191 31.80 9.94 37.57
N ALA A 1192 31.41 9.53 38.77
CA ALA A 1192 30.02 9.40 39.19
C ALA A 1192 29.74 10.43 40.29
N ILE A 1193 28.67 11.22 40.13
CA ILE A 1193 28.16 12.14 41.15
C ILE A 1193 26.85 11.55 41.65
N ALA A 1194 26.80 11.18 42.92
CA ALA A 1194 25.65 10.52 43.53
C ALA A 1194 25.14 11.27 44.75
N SER A 1195 23.83 11.27 44.97
CA SER A 1195 23.22 11.77 46.21
C SER A 1195 23.71 10.96 47.41
N THR A 1196 23.91 11.63 48.55
CA THR A 1196 24.21 10.93 49.80
C THR A 1196 22.99 10.15 50.31
N CYS A 1197 21.77 10.55 49.91
CA CYS A 1197 20.58 9.72 50.03
C CYS A 1197 20.39 8.89 48.75
N ARG A 1198 20.68 7.59 48.86
CA ARG A 1198 20.54 6.62 47.76
C ARG A 1198 19.19 5.91 47.86
N PRO A 1199 18.28 6.11 46.89
CA PRO A 1199 16.97 5.47 46.91
C PRO A 1199 17.05 3.96 46.64
N GLN A 1200 15.97 3.25 46.94
CA GLN A 1200 15.78 1.88 46.44
C GLN A 1200 15.47 1.94 44.94
N ARG A 1201 16.10 1.07 44.15
CA ARG A 1201 15.71 0.86 42.76
C ARG A 1201 14.32 0.20 42.73
N PRO A 1202 13.39 0.64 41.87
CA PRO A 1202 12.07 0.02 41.76
C PRO A 1202 12.15 -1.50 41.53
N GLU A 1203 11.43 -2.28 42.35
CA GLU A 1203 11.36 -3.74 42.25
C GLU A 1203 10.53 -4.16 41.01
N ASN A 1204 10.88 -5.27 40.36
CA ASN A 1204 10.22 -5.83 39.15
C ASN A 1204 10.35 -5.00 37.86
N TYR A 1205 11.34 -4.11 37.77
CA TYR A 1205 11.65 -3.38 36.55
C TYR A 1205 12.77 -4.08 35.76
N GLU A 1206 12.42 -4.76 34.67
CA GLU A 1206 13.38 -5.38 33.75
C GLU A 1206 13.96 -4.31 32.81
N CYS A 1207 15.28 -4.31 32.66
CA CYS A 1207 15.98 -3.36 31.80
C CYS A 1207 16.99 -4.11 30.95
N ALA A 1208 16.62 -4.42 29.71
CA ALA A 1208 17.38 -5.34 28.89
C ALA A 1208 18.71 -4.72 28.45
N PHE A 1209 18.76 -3.39 28.26
CA PHE A 1209 20.03 -2.69 28.00
C PHE A 1209 20.99 -2.71 29.18
N ARG A 1210 20.48 -2.77 30.42
CA ARG A 1210 21.33 -2.93 31.60
C ARG A 1210 21.87 -4.34 31.68
N GLU A 1211 21.04 -5.35 31.49
CA GLU A 1211 21.47 -6.75 31.48
C GLU A 1211 22.51 -7.01 30.38
N ALA A 1212 22.39 -6.30 29.25
CA ALA A 1212 23.39 -6.31 28.19
C ALA A 1212 24.63 -5.43 28.46
N GLY A 1213 24.68 -4.71 29.58
CA GLY A 1213 25.84 -3.93 30.03
C GLY A 1213 26.00 -2.54 29.40
N PHE A 1214 24.99 -1.96 28.74
CA PHE A 1214 25.14 -0.66 28.05
C PHE A 1214 25.04 0.57 28.95
N LEU A 1215 24.50 0.43 30.17
CA LEU A 1215 24.21 1.54 31.07
C LEU A 1215 25.23 1.70 32.22
N GLY A 1216 26.23 0.83 32.28
CA GLY A 1216 27.30 0.80 33.29
C GLY A 1216 26.93 0.14 34.63
N GLU A 1217 27.92 -0.19 35.44
CA GLU A 1217 27.78 -0.88 36.74
C GLU A 1217 27.86 0.05 37.98
N ASN A 1218 27.10 1.16 38.00
CA ASN A 1218 27.13 2.12 39.12
C ASN A 1218 26.00 1.91 40.15
N ASP A 1219 25.39 0.73 40.20
CA ASP A 1219 24.19 0.48 41.02
C ASP A 1219 24.45 0.68 42.50
N ALA A 1220 25.57 0.19 43.00
CA ALA A 1220 25.98 0.39 44.39
C ALA A 1220 26.26 1.86 44.73
N LEU A 1221 26.45 2.75 43.74
CA LEU A 1221 26.64 4.18 43.96
C LEU A 1221 25.33 4.95 43.97
N PHE A 1222 24.37 4.59 43.12
CA PHE A 1222 23.12 5.34 42.95
C PHE A 1222 21.98 4.79 43.79
N PHE A 1223 22.01 3.50 44.10
CA PHE A 1223 20.94 2.81 44.79
C PHE A 1223 21.43 2.13 46.07
N ASP A 1224 20.51 1.93 47.01
CA ASP A 1224 20.76 1.16 48.23
C ASP A 1224 19.57 0.25 48.53
N SER A 1225 19.81 -1.07 48.48
CA SER A 1225 18.79 -2.08 48.75
C SER A 1225 18.24 -2.05 50.19
N LYS A 1226 18.93 -1.36 51.11
CA LYS A 1226 18.51 -1.26 52.52
C LYS A 1226 17.66 -0.04 52.81
N THR A 1227 17.59 0.93 51.89
CA THR A 1227 16.80 2.15 52.05
C THR A 1227 15.34 1.87 51.71
N SER A 1228 14.39 2.26 52.57
CA SER A 1228 12.97 2.19 52.25
C SER A 1228 12.50 3.50 51.61
N GLY A 1229 12.53 3.60 50.28
CA GLY A 1229 11.93 4.73 49.54
C GLY A 1229 12.83 5.42 48.51
N ASN A 1230 12.34 6.52 47.96
CA ASN A 1230 12.91 7.29 46.83
C ASN A 1230 13.69 8.56 47.26
N CYS A 1231 13.97 8.71 48.56
CA CYS A 1231 14.62 9.88 49.16
C CYS A 1231 13.83 11.21 49.12
N THR A 1232 12.57 11.25 48.65
CA THR A 1232 11.81 12.50 48.62
C THR A 1232 11.38 12.99 50.01
N ASP A 1233 11.34 12.11 51.03
CA ASP A 1233 11.02 12.46 52.42
C ASP A 1233 12.26 12.75 53.28
N ALA A 1234 13.47 12.57 52.74
CA ALA A 1234 14.73 12.73 53.46
C ALA A 1234 15.20 14.20 53.46
N ARG A 1235 14.78 14.99 54.47
CA ARG A 1235 15.15 16.41 54.62
C ARG A 1235 16.66 16.63 54.48
N GLY A 1236 17.05 17.63 53.68
CA GLY A 1236 18.45 17.97 53.39
C GLY A 1236 19.07 17.15 52.26
N SER A 1237 18.38 16.14 51.72
CA SER A 1237 18.77 15.51 50.45
C SER A 1237 18.41 16.39 49.26
N VAL A 1238 19.12 16.22 48.13
CA VAL A 1238 18.78 16.91 46.88
C VAL A 1238 17.39 16.53 46.37
N GLN A 1239 16.96 15.29 46.60
CA GLN A 1239 15.66 14.79 46.19
C GLN A 1239 14.52 15.47 46.96
N PHE A 1240 14.63 15.59 48.30
CA PHE A 1240 13.63 16.28 49.12
C PHE A 1240 13.46 17.75 48.68
N GLU A 1241 14.56 18.48 48.51
CA GLU A 1241 14.53 19.89 48.13
C GLU A 1241 13.92 20.10 46.73
N SER A 1242 14.26 19.24 45.77
CA SER A 1242 13.70 19.33 44.42
C SER A 1242 12.23 18.90 44.34
N PHE A 1243 11.83 17.89 45.10
CA PHE A 1243 10.47 17.35 45.07
C PHE A 1243 9.46 18.27 45.79
N HIS A 1244 9.87 18.92 46.88
CA HIS A 1244 9.03 19.84 47.67
C HIS A 1244 9.26 21.33 47.40
N GLY A 1245 10.30 21.69 46.64
CA GLY A 1245 10.56 23.07 46.23
C GLY A 1245 9.42 23.63 45.38
N LYS A 1246 9.26 24.97 45.36
CA LYS A 1246 8.40 25.64 44.36
C LYS A 1246 9.00 25.34 42.98
N GLY A 1247 8.46 24.35 42.27
CA GLY A 1247 9.00 23.84 41.02
C GLY A 1247 9.25 24.94 39.98
N ASP A 1248 10.26 24.75 39.13
CA ASP A 1248 10.55 25.59 37.95
C ASP A 1248 9.27 25.75 37.11
N SER A 1249 8.53 26.83 37.33
CA SER A 1249 7.37 27.23 36.53
C SER A 1249 7.84 27.96 35.27
N SER A 1250 8.64 27.27 34.44
CA SER A 1250 9.14 27.78 33.14
C SER A 1250 9.16 26.70 32.07
#